data_AF-A0A7K5U486-F1
#
_entry.id   AF-A0A7K5U486-F1
#
_cell.length_a   1.000
_cell.length_b   1.000
_cell.length_c   1.000
_cell.angle_alpha   90.00
_cell.angle_beta   90.00
_cell.angle_gamma   90.00
#
_symmetry.space_group_name_H-M   'P 1'
#
loop_
_entity.id
_entity.type
_entity.pdbx_description
1 polymer ?
#
loop_
_entity_poly.entity_id
_entity_poly.type
_entity_poly.pdbx_seq_one_letter_code
_entity_poly.pdbx_strand_id
1 'polypeptide(L)'
;MALPRLTGALRSFSNVTKHEDYSEELADLVTKRSKLHAQLLKSDLTWKKIIKFIDDNLDKKEHQTVNGDLKTILQAAKQIVGAENGQEAIESGAVFLFKTFHGKECVGHDETKVIKQMFGPFPSSSATAACDATSRIASHFTEEQLTALIQMAEEQNGDNRVFFGKNIVFSFDMHDLDHSEELPVNGEADAQKNISLDYNKFLNNQLNHLQSYCDEKSDLKSLEKVDDSFLWCEVGKYLKQSQGGNPGGPTTEDLCCTLYEILASTKSGDELQNELFELLGPEGFELIEKLLQNRSLILERSLTCPNDNRFQALQEQCKKFIGENAKPNYGCQVTIQSEQEKLLMKQYRREEKRNARKEKQAGEDGEVSGEGQMCFDPKELRMQRELALLNARSMPVLGRQREVSFEKIHYPHVYDSRAEAMKTSAFIGGAKVFLPESVQRENNKMYEEVKIPHSEPMPVGIEEKIVYIKDLDEIGQLAFKGMKRLNRIQSIVFETAYNTNENMLICAPTGAGKTNIAMLTILHEIRQHVQHGVIKKDEFKIVYVAPMKALAAEMTNYFSKRLEPLGITVKELTGDMQLSKGEILRTQMLVTTPEKWDVVTRKSVGDVALSQLVKLLILDEVHLLHEDRGPVLESIVARTLRQVESTQSMIRILGLSATLPNYLDVATFLHVNPYIGLFYFDGRFRPVPLGQTFIGIKTTNKVQQLNHMDEVCYENVLKQIMAGHQVMVFVHARNATVRTAMGLREKAKNNGHICHFLSPQGSEYGQAEKQVQRSRNKQLRELFPDGFSIHHAGMLRQDRSLVENLFSNGHIKVLVCTATLAWGVNLPAHAVVIKGTQIYAAKRGSFVDLGILDVMQIFGRAGRPQFDKFGEGIIITTHDKLSHYLTLLTQQNPIESQFLESLADNLNAEIALGTVTNVEEAVKWISYTYLYVRMRANPLVYGISHKAYQMDPGLEKHREQLVIEVGRKLDKARMIRFEERTGFFSSTDLGRTASHYYIKYNTIETFNELFDAHKTEGDILAIVSKAEEFEQIKVREEEIEELDTLLNDFCELPAPGGVENNYGKINILLQTYISRGEMDSFSLISDSAYVAQNAARIVRALFEIALRKRWPAMTYRLLNLSKVIDKRLWGWVSPLRQFSVLPPSVLSKLEEKNLTIDKMKDMRKDEIG
;
A
#
# COMPACT_ATOMS: atom_id res chain seq x y z
N MET A 1 -30.94 56.31 2.59
CA MET A 1 -30.73 55.98 4.01
C MET A 1 -30.85 54.48 4.18
N ALA A 2 -29.74 53.82 4.49
CA ALA A 2 -29.68 52.38 4.71
C ALA A 2 -30.04 52.07 6.16
N LEU A 3 -31.00 51.18 6.39
CA LEU A 3 -31.25 50.58 7.69
C LEU A 3 -30.12 49.58 8.02
N PRO A 4 -29.67 49.49 9.28
CA PRO A 4 -28.43 48.82 9.63
C PRO A 4 -28.55 47.30 9.48
N ARG A 5 -27.56 46.70 8.81
CA ARG A 5 -27.40 45.24 8.72
C ARG A 5 -26.99 44.70 10.09
N LEU A 6 -27.88 43.95 10.74
CA LEU A 6 -27.57 43.16 11.92
C LEU A 6 -26.54 42.07 11.53
N THR A 7 -25.42 42.03 12.26
CA THR A 7 -24.32 41.07 12.07
C THR A 7 -24.76 39.64 12.35
N GLY A 8 -24.17 38.66 11.64
CA GLY A 8 -24.58 37.25 11.57
C GLY A 8 -24.74 36.51 12.91
N ALA A 9 -24.17 37.04 14.00
CA ALA A 9 -24.33 36.51 15.36
C ALA A 9 -25.77 36.60 15.92
N LEU A 10 -26.64 37.45 15.36
CA LEU A 10 -28.04 37.59 15.80
C LEU A 10 -29.03 36.75 14.98
N ARG A 11 -28.60 36.13 13.86
CA ARG A 11 -29.44 35.16 13.12
C ARG A 11 -29.42 33.75 13.68
N SER A 12 -28.45 33.42 14.53
CA SER A 12 -28.35 32.09 15.16
C SER A 12 -29.34 31.87 16.31
N PHE A 13 -30.12 32.90 16.68
CA PHE A 13 -31.03 32.86 17.84
C PHE A 13 -32.51 33.09 17.49
N SER A 14 -32.91 32.95 16.21
CA SER A 14 -34.32 33.00 15.80
C SER A 14 -34.70 31.77 14.98
N ASN A 15 -35.77 31.07 15.38
CA ASN A 15 -36.28 29.81 14.81
C ASN A 15 -36.98 29.97 13.45
N VAL A 16 -36.58 30.96 12.65
CA VAL A 16 -37.19 31.27 11.36
C VAL A 16 -36.23 30.91 10.23
N THR A 17 -35.91 29.63 10.13
CA THR A 17 -35.41 28.99 8.90
C THR A 17 -35.75 27.50 8.94
N LYS A 18 -36.32 27.03 7.83
CA LYS A 18 -36.67 25.65 7.47
C LYS A 18 -35.85 24.60 8.23
N HIS A 19 -36.52 23.78 9.04
CA HIS A 19 -35.97 22.53 9.56
C HIS A 19 -35.62 21.63 8.37
N GLU A 20 -34.35 21.62 7.99
CA GLU A 20 -33.75 20.48 7.31
C GLU A 20 -33.25 19.57 8.43
N ASP A 21 -33.83 18.38 8.52
CA ASP A 21 -33.45 17.36 9.48
C ASP A 21 -31.97 16.98 9.26
N TYR A 22 -31.10 17.53 10.11
CA TYR A 22 -29.69 17.11 10.22
C TYR A 22 -29.61 15.85 11.07
N SER A 23 -30.10 14.75 10.53
CA SER A 23 -29.71 13.41 10.93
C SER A 23 -29.41 12.62 9.67
N GLU A 24 -28.17 12.71 9.17
CA GLU A 24 -27.50 11.62 8.45
C GLU A 24 -26.08 12.03 8.03
N GLU A 25 -25.11 11.46 8.75
CA GLU A 25 -23.88 10.84 8.27
C GLU A 25 -23.00 11.52 7.19
N LEU A 26 -21.73 11.69 7.54
CA LEU A 26 -20.57 11.91 6.65
C LEU A 26 -20.48 10.92 5.46
N ALA A 27 -21.23 9.83 5.49
CA ALA A 27 -21.42 8.95 4.34
C ALA A 27 -22.03 9.71 3.14
N ASP A 28 -22.97 10.64 3.37
CA ASP A 28 -23.80 11.22 2.32
C ASP A 28 -23.06 12.18 1.37
N LEU A 29 -21.83 12.63 1.66
CA LEU A 29 -21.02 13.35 0.66
C LEU A 29 -20.34 12.41 -0.34
N VAL A 30 -19.92 11.22 0.12
CA VAL A 30 -19.41 10.16 -0.75
C VAL A 30 -20.58 9.52 -1.48
N THR A 31 -21.73 9.35 -0.83
CA THR A 31 -22.96 8.86 -1.48
C THR A 31 -23.57 9.90 -2.41
N LYS A 32 -23.54 11.20 -2.09
CA LYS A 32 -23.94 12.26 -3.04
C LYS A 32 -22.94 12.38 -4.17
N ARG A 33 -21.63 12.34 -3.93
CA ARG A 33 -20.63 12.31 -5.02
C ARG A 33 -20.75 11.05 -5.86
N SER A 34 -21.01 9.89 -5.27
CA SER A 34 -21.20 8.64 -6.01
C SER A 34 -22.55 8.61 -6.72
N LYS A 35 -23.61 9.21 -6.17
CA LYS A 35 -24.91 9.41 -6.83
C LYS A 35 -24.80 10.43 -7.96
N LEU A 36 -24.03 11.51 -7.79
CA LEU A 36 -23.76 12.54 -8.81
C LEU A 36 -22.82 11.96 -9.89
N HIS A 37 -21.84 11.14 -9.52
CA HIS A 37 -20.98 10.38 -10.41
C HIS A 37 -21.76 9.27 -11.13
N ALA A 38 -22.74 8.63 -10.48
CA ALA A 38 -23.66 7.68 -11.09
C ALA A 38 -24.68 8.38 -12.01
N GLN A 39 -25.08 9.61 -11.69
CA GLN A 39 -25.91 10.46 -12.56
C GLN A 39 -25.12 10.97 -13.77
N LEU A 40 -23.83 11.30 -13.62
CA LEU A 40 -22.90 11.62 -14.71
C LEU A 40 -22.53 10.39 -15.56
N LEU A 41 -22.47 9.19 -14.97
CA LEU A 41 -22.35 7.94 -15.72
C LEU A 41 -23.65 7.55 -16.43
N LYS A 42 -24.80 8.06 -15.96
CA LYS A 42 -26.09 7.87 -16.64
C LYS A 42 -26.20 8.69 -17.92
N SER A 43 -25.46 9.81 -18.07
CA SER A 43 -25.53 10.65 -19.28
C SER A 43 -24.76 10.12 -20.49
N ASP A 44 -23.73 9.28 -20.30
CA ASP A 44 -22.96 8.72 -21.43
C ASP A 44 -23.46 7.33 -21.87
N LEU A 45 -23.41 7.07 -23.18
CA LEU A 45 -23.65 5.75 -23.77
C LEU A 45 -22.51 4.80 -23.35
N THR A 46 -22.83 3.65 -22.77
CA THR A 46 -21.84 2.65 -22.33
C THR A 46 -21.99 1.36 -23.12
N TRP A 47 -20.92 0.56 -23.23
CA TRP A 47 -20.95 -0.70 -23.95
C TRP A 47 -22.03 -1.66 -23.41
N LYS A 48 -22.21 -1.69 -22.07
CA LYS A 48 -23.29 -2.44 -21.41
C LYS A 48 -24.69 -1.97 -21.80
N LYS A 49 -24.90 -0.67 -22.05
CA LYS A 49 -26.18 -0.14 -22.54
C LYS A 49 -26.44 -0.54 -23.98
N ILE A 50 -25.41 -0.59 -24.82
CA ILE A 50 -25.51 -1.08 -26.21
C ILE A 50 -25.87 -2.57 -26.22
N ILE A 51 -25.18 -3.40 -25.43
CA ILE A 51 -25.52 -4.83 -25.29
C ILE A 51 -26.96 -4.99 -24.78
N LYS A 52 -27.35 -4.27 -23.73
CA LYS A 52 -28.70 -4.35 -23.18
C LYS A 52 -29.77 -3.94 -24.21
N PHE A 53 -29.52 -2.88 -24.98
CA PHE A 53 -30.42 -2.46 -26.06
C PHE A 53 -30.57 -3.53 -27.15
N ILE A 54 -29.47 -4.21 -27.50
CA ILE A 54 -29.47 -5.32 -28.46
C ILE A 54 -30.22 -6.53 -27.88
N ASP A 55 -30.02 -6.85 -26.59
CA ASP A 55 -30.71 -7.94 -25.90
C ASP A 55 -32.22 -7.72 -25.77
N ASP A 56 -32.65 -6.46 -25.55
CA ASP A 56 -34.06 -6.10 -25.34
C ASP A 56 -34.88 -6.07 -26.65
N ASN A 57 -34.23 -5.99 -27.83
CA ASN A 57 -34.90 -5.75 -29.12
C ASN A 57 -34.72 -6.87 -30.17
N LEU A 58 -33.95 -7.94 -29.91
CA LEU A 58 -33.65 -9.02 -30.87
C LEU A 58 -34.10 -10.42 -30.43
N ASP A 59 -34.47 -11.26 -31.39
CA ASP A 59 -34.84 -12.67 -31.19
C ASP A 59 -33.60 -13.58 -31.00
N LYS A 60 -33.78 -14.69 -30.27
CA LYS A 60 -32.71 -15.63 -29.86
C LYS A 60 -31.82 -16.19 -30.99
N LYS A 61 -32.29 -16.23 -32.24
CA LYS A 61 -31.51 -16.73 -33.40
C LYS A 61 -30.58 -15.67 -33.98
N GLU A 62 -31.00 -14.42 -34.02
CA GLU A 62 -30.22 -13.27 -34.50
C GLU A 62 -29.20 -12.81 -33.44
N HIS A 63 -29.41 -13.22 -32.20
CA HIS A 63 -28.51 -12.94 -31.09
C HIS A 63 -27.13 -13.58 -31.23
N GLN A 64 -27.01 -14.73 -31.91
CA GLN A 64 -25.72 -15.39 -32.13
C GLN A 64 -24.87 -14.69 -33.18
N THR A 65 -25.49 -14.18 -34.24
CA THR A 65 -24.81 -13.44 -35.32
C THR A 65 -24.36 -12.07 -34.82
N VAL A 66 -25.24 -11.34 -34.12
CA VAL A 66 -24.93 -10.03 -33.55
C VAL A 66 -23.85 -10.11 -32.46
N ASN A 67 -23.82 -11.17 -31.66
CA ASN A 67 -22.72 -11.38 -30.70
C ASN A 67 -21.35 -11.61 -31.37
N GLY A 68 -21.32 -12.22 -32.57
CA GLY A 68 -20.10 -12.32 -33.37
C GLY A 68 -19.61 -10.96 -33.86
N ASP A 69 -20.53 -10.11 -34.30
CA ASP A 69 -20.22 -8.75 -34.76
C ASP A 69 -19.81 -7.81 -33.61
N LEU A 70 -20.45 -7.91 -32.44
CA LEU A 70 -20.04 -7.19 -31.23
C LEU A 70 -18.62 -7.57 -30.77
N LYS A 71 -18.27 -8.86 -30.86
CA LYS A 71 -16.89 -9.33 -30.61
C LYS A 71 -15.91 -8.76 -31.63
N THR A 72 -16.32 -8.65 -32.88
CA THR A 72 -15.50 -8.07 -33.95
C THR A 72 -15.25 -6.58 -33.71
N ILE A 73 -16.25 -5.82 -33.27
CA ILE A 73 -16.09 -4.40 -32.88
C ILE A 73 -15.17 -4.27 -31.68
N LEU A 74 -15.32 -5.13 -30.66
CA LEU A 74 -14.40 -5.15 -29.50
C LEU A 74 -12.97 -5.50 -29.90
N GLN A 75 -12.77 -6.43 -30.83
CA GLN A 75 -11.44 -6.81 -31.32
C GLN A 75 -10.82 -5.70 -32.16
N ALA A 76 -11.60 -5.03 -33.00
CA ALA A 76 -11.15 -3.85 -33.73
C ALA A 76 -10.82 -2.69 -32.78
N ALA A 77 -11.65 -2.45 -31.75
CA ALA A 77 -11.36 -1.48 -30.70
C ALA A 77 -10.08 -1.84 -29.94
N LYS A 78 -9.85 -3.12 -29.64
CA LYS A 78 -8.62 -3.61 -28.99
C LYS A 78 -7.38 -3.36 -29.86
N GLN A 79 -7.49 -3.50 -31.18
CA GLN A 79 -6.39 -3.20 -32.11
C GLN A 79 -6.12 -1.69 -32.27
N ILE A 80 -7.17 -0.86 -32.23
CA ILE A 80 -7.05 0.60 -32.39
C ILE A 80 -6.61 1.28 -31.08
N VAL A 81 -7.17 0.88 -29.94
CA VAL A 81 -6.85 1.42 -28.61
C VAL A 81 -5.56 0.81 -28.05
N GLY A 82 -5.23 -0.42 -28.46
CA GLY A 82 -4.10 -1.21 -27.95
C GLY A 82 -4.50 -2.15 -26.82
N ALA A 83 -4.02 -3.39 -26.86
CA ALA A 83 -4.38 -4.49 -25.95
C ALA A 83 -3.99 -4.24 -24.47
N GLU A 84 -3.07 -3.32 -24.20
CA GLU A 84 -2.59 -3.02 -22.84
C GLU A 84 -3.48 -2.06 -22.05
N ASN A 85 -4.37 -1.34 -22.74
CA ASN A 85 -5.30 -0.44 -22.07
C ASN A 85 -6.42 -1.27 -21.42
N GLY A 86 -6.78 -0.96 -20.17
CA GLY A 86 -7.75 -1.76 -19.42
C GLY A 86 -9.08 -1.93 -20.15
N GLN A 87 -9.82 -3.01 -19.84
CA GLN A 87 -11.07 -3.40 -20.51
C GLN A 87 -12.05 -2.24 -20.72
N GLU A 88 -12.18 -1.34 -19.75
CA GLU A 88 -13.06 -0.16 -19.85
C GLU A 88 -12.64 0.84 -20.95
N ALA A 89 -11.36 0.96 -21.26
CA ALA A 89 -10.87 1.80 -22.36
C ALA A 89 -11.15 1.16 -23.73
N ILE A 90 -11.05 -0.17 -23.82
CA ILE A 90 -11.41 -0.93 -25.02
C ILE A 90 -12.92 -0.82 -25.25
N GLU A 91 -13.72 -0.99 -24.20
CA GLU A 91 -15.19 -0.83 -24.25
C GLU A 91 -15.58 0.60 -24.63
N SER A 92 -14.91 1.62 -24.08
CA SER A 92 -15.16 3.02 -24.48
C SER A 92 -14.73 3.29 -25.94
N GLY A 93 -13.66 2.64 -26.41
CA GLY A 93 -13.24 2.70 -27.80
C GLY A 93 -14.27 2.04 -28.72
N ALA A 94 -14.81 0.89 -28.32
CA ALA A 94 -15.88 0.19 -29.04
C ALA A 94 -17.16 1.04 -29.13
N VAL A 95 -17.55 1.70 -28.04
CA VAL A 95 -18.67 2.67 -28.03
C VAL A 95 -18.40 3.82 -28.99
N PHE A 96 -17.17 4.36 -29.01
CA PHE A 96 -16.82 5.46 -29.91
C PHE A 96 -16.86 5.05 -31.38
N LEU A 97 -16.34 3.87 -31.71
CA LEU A 97 -16.40 3.32 -33.07
C LEU A 97 -17.85 3.07 -33.50
N PHE A 98 -18.67 2.50 -32.62
CA PHE A 98 -20.10 2.31 -32.86
C PHE A 98 -20.80 3.65 -33.12
N LYS A 99 -20.56 4.67 -32.29
CA LYS A 99 -21.08 6.04 -32.52
C LYS A 99 -20.60 6.66 -33.82
N THR A 100 -19.39 6.34 -34.27
CA THR A 100 -18.84 6.92 -35.51
C THR A 100 -19.43 6.24 -36.77
N PHE A 101 -19.77 4.96 -36.69
CA PHE A 101 -20.17 4.13 -37.84
C PHE A 101 -21.66 3.73 -37.91
N HIS A 102 -22.48 4.02 -36.90
CA HIS A 102 -23.90 3.58 -36.80
C HIS A 102 -24.83 3.96 -37.98
N GLY A 103 -24.41 4.81 -38.91
CA GLY A 103 -25.19 5.21 -40.09
C GLY A 103 -24.35 5.35 -41.37
N LYS A 104 -23.22 4.63 -41.47
CA LYS A 104 -22.30 4.72 -42.61
C LYS A 104 -21.96 3.34 -43.15
N GLU A 105 -21.91 3.22 -44.48
CA GLU A 105 -21.60 1.96 -45.18
C GLU A 105 -20.11 1.82 -45.54
N CYS A 106 -19.33 2.91 -45.47
CA CYS A 106 -17.90 2.88 -45.76
C CYS A 106 -17.10 3.87 -44.89
N VAL A 107 -15.82 3.59 -44.70
CA VAL A 107 -14.89 4.46 -43.97
C VAL A 107 -14.43 5.59 -44.91
N GLY A 108 -14.99 6.78 -44.74
CA GLY A 108 -14.60 7.98 -45.47
C GLY A 108 -13.41 8.72 -44.85
N HIS A 109 -13.05 9.85 -45.46
CA HIS A 109 -11.91 10.68 -45.03
C HIS A 109 -12.16 11.37 -43.69
N ASP A 110 -13.40 11.75 -43.39
CA ASP A 110 -13.75 12.49 -42.17
C ASP A 110 -13.76 11.58 -40.93
N GLU A 111 -14.23 10.35 -41.07
CA GLU A 111 -14.20 9.31 -40.03
C GLU A 111 -12.77 8.90 -39.74
N THR A 112 -11.96 8.73 -40.80
CA THR A 112 -10.54 8.46 -40.67
C THR A 112 -9.85 9.59 -39.90
N LYS A 113 -10.20 10.85 -40.18
CA LYS A 113 -9.66 12.01 -39.48
C LYS A 113 -10.08 12.06 -38.01
N VAL A 114 -11.34 11.75 -37.69
CA VAL A 114 -11.88 11.72 -36.32
C VAL A 114 -11.25 10.59 -35.50
N ILE A 115 -11.14 9.38 -36.06
CA ILE A 115 -10.46 8.24 -35.42
C ILE A 115 -8.97 8.54 -35.24
N LYS A 116 -8.33 9.13 -36.26
CA LYS A 116 -6.91 9.52 -36.18
C LYS A 116 -6.66 10.60 -35.13
N GLN A 117 -7.60 11.52 -34.96
CA GLN A 117 -7.53 12.56 -33.93
C GLN A 117 -7.70 11.97 -32.51
N MET A 118 -8.53 10.94 -32.36
CA MET A 118 -8.82 10.34 -31.05
C MET A 118 -7.84 9.23 -30.64
N PHE A 119 -7.35 8.43 -31.57
CA PHE A 119 -6.51 7.26 -31.28
C PHE A 119 -5.12 7.30 -31.95
N GLY A 120 -4.84 8.30 -32.78
CA GLY A 120 -3.58 8.38 -33.54
C GLY A 120 -3.59 7.48 -34.78
N PRO A 121 -2.43 7.08 -35.32
CA PRO A 121 -2.36 6.19 -36.48
C PRO A 121 -2.93 4.79 -36.14
N PHE A 122 -3.83 4.28 -36.98
CA PHE A 122 -4.53 3.00 -36.77
C PHE A 122 -4.50 2.12 -38.03
N PRO A 123 -4.65 0.79 -37.91
CA PRO A 123 -4.76 -0.10 -39.06
C PRO A 123 -6.09 0.13 -39.79
N SER A 124 -6.03 0.44 -41.10
CA SER A 124 -7.23 0.65 -41.90
C SER A 124 -8.15 -0.58 -41.92
N SER A 125 -7.58 -1.78 -41.89
CA SER A 125 -8.33 -3.05 -41.81
C SER A 125 -9.22 -3.16 -40.58
N SER A 126 -8.75 -2.69 -39.42
CA SER A 126 -9.52 -2.72 -38.17
C SER A 126 -10.69 -1.73 -38.20
N ALA A 127 -10.49 -0.55 -38.80
CA ALA A 127 -11.57 0.43 -38.96
C ALA A 127 -12.63 -0.05 -39.96
N THR A 128 -12.22 -0.70 -41.05
CA THR A 128 -13.14 -1.34 -42.00
C THR A 128 -13.93 -2.47 -41.34
N ALA A 129 -13.25 -3.36 -40.59
CA ALA A 129 -13.93 -4.44 -39.88
C ALA A 129 -14.94 -3.93 -38.84
N ALA A 130 -14.62 -2.84 -38.13
CA ALA A 130 -15.55 -2.19 -37.21
C ALA A 130 -16.74 -1.55 -37.95
N CYS A 131 -16.50 -0.90 -39.08
CA CYS A 131 -17.55 -0.30 -39.92
C CYS A 131 -18.50 -1.39 -40.43
N ASP A 132 -17.99 -2.45 -41.06
CA ASP A 132 -18.79 -3.53 -41.62
C ASP A 132 -19.63 -4.25 -40.54
N ALA A 133 -19.03 -4.49 -39.36
CA ALA A 133 -19.74 -5.09 -38.23
C ALA A 133 -20.81 -4.14 -37.67
N THR A 134 -20.54 -2.83 -37.61
CA THR A 134 -21.52 -1.83 -37.15
C THR A 134 -22.67 -1.68 -38.15
N SER A 135 -22.40 -1.70 -39.46
CA SER A 135 -23.43 -1.66 -40.50
C SER A 135 -24.30 -2.91 -40.49
N ARG A 136 -23.72 -4.10 -40.26
CA ARG A 136 -24.48 -5.34 -40.06
C ARG A 136 -25.40 -5.25 -38.86
N ILE A 137 -24.90 -4.78 -37.71
CA ILE A 137 -25.73 -4.58 -36.51
C ILE A 137 -26.83 -3.53 -36.78
N ALA A 138 -26.49 -2.42 -37.44
CA ALA A 138 -27.45 -1.36 -37.74
C ALA A 138 -28.58 -1.82 -38.68
N SER A 139 -28.31 -2.76 -39.59
CA SER A 139 -29.32 -3.28 -40.53
C SER A 139 -30.50 -4.02 -39.86
N HIS A 140 -30.33 -4.45 -38.59
CA HIS A 140 -31.38 -5.10 -37.81
C HIS A 140 -32.31 -4.13 -37.09
N PHE A 141 -32.03 -2.82 -37.10
CA PHE A 141 -32.80 -1.81 -36.37
C PHE A 141 -33.30 -0.71 -37.31
N THR A 142 -34.40 -0.03 -36.95
CA THR A 142 -34.87 1.14 -37.71
C THR A 142 -34.02 2.37 -37.40
N GLU A 143 -33.90 3.32 -38.35
CA GLU A 143 -33.16 4.57 -38.14
C GLU A 143 -33.68 5.35 -36.91
N GLU A 144 -34.97 5.27 -36.60
CA GLU A 144 -35.59 5.90 -35.42
C GLU A 144 -35.14 5.25 -34.09
N GLN A 145 -34.93 3.92 -34.06
CA GLN A 145 -34.47 3.21 -32.87
C GLN A 145 -32.97 3.47 -32.58
N LEU A 146 -32.16 3.52 -33.63
CA LEU A 146 -30.73 3.85 -33.54
C LEU A 146 -30.49 5.32 -33.15
N THR A 147 -31.27 6.24 -33.72
CA THR A 147 -31.20 7.66 -33.35
C THR A 147 -31.72 7.91 -31.94
N ALA A 148 -32.77 7.21 -31.47
CA ALA A 148 -33.23 7.29 -30.07
C ALA A 148 -32.17 6.81 -29.06
N LEU A 149 -31.40 5.75 -29.36
CA LEU A 149 -30.30 5.27 -28.52
C LEU A 149 -29.19 6.32 -28.35
N ILE A 150 -28.98 7.15 -29.37
CA ILE A 150 -27.94 8.19 -29.41
C ILE A 150 -28.47 9.53 -28.86
N GLN A 151 -29.71 9.92 -29.17
CA GLN A 151 -30.37 11.14 -28.66
C GLN A 151 -30.69 11.07 -27.17
N MET A 152 -30.98 9.89 -26.62
CA MET A 152 -31.06 9.68 -25.17
C MET A 152 -29.76 10.11 -24.44
N ALA A 153 -28.64 10.25 -25.16
CA ALA A 153 -27.37 10.75 -24.63
C ALA A 153 -27.07 12.23 -24.97
N GLU A 154 -27.79 12.89 -25.88
CA GLU A 154 -27.47 14.25 -26.36
C GLU A 154 -28.47 15.35 -25.92
N GLU A 155 -29.72 15.03 -25.57
CA GLU A 155 -30.76 16.04 -25.28
C GLU A 155 -30.63 16.83 -23.96
N GLN A 156 -29.57 16.65 -23.16
CA GLN A 156 -29.35 17.47 -21.95
C GLN A 156 -28.27 18.55 -22.07
N ASN A 157 -27.62 18.71 -23.24
CA ASN A 157 -26.56 19.71 -23.43
C ASN A 157 -26.98 20.98 -24.20
N GLY A 158 -28.26 21.14 -24.52
CA GLY A 158 -28.81 22.36 -25.13
C GLY A 158 -29.69 23.16 -24.17
N ASP A 159 -29.16 24.27 -23.66
CA ASP A 159 -29.88 25.45 -23.17
C ASP A 159 -31.11 25.22 -22.24
N ASN A 160 -30.90 24.66 -21.04
CA ASN A 160 -31.84 24.83 -19.94
C ASN A 160 -31.26 25.77 -18.88
N ARG A 161 -31.42 27.08 -19.10
CA ARG A 161 -31.57 28.03 -18.00
C ARG A 161 -32.80 27.60 -17.20
N VAL A 162 -32.59 26.82 -16.15
CA VAL A 162 -33.65 26.49 -15.20
C VAL A 162 -34.00 27.79 -14.47
N PHE A 163 -35.05 28.48 -14.93
CA PHE A 163 -35.71 29.51 -14.14
C PHE A 163 -36.26 28.87 -12.87
N PHE A 164 -35.93 29.47 -11.73
CA PHE A 164 -36.41 29.08 -10.42
C PHE A 164 -37.95 29.02 -10.41
N GLY A 165 -38.52 27.88 -10.03
CA GLY A 165 -39.98 27.70 -9.87
C GLY A 165 -40.68 26.72 -10.82
N LYS A 166 -40.00 26.12 -11.80
CA LYS A 166 -40.63 25.20 -12.77
C LYS A 166 -41.01 23.82 -12.23
N ASN A 167 -40.55 23.46 -11.03
CA ASN A 167 -40.90 22.21 -10.32
C ASN A 167 -41.98 22.42 -9.25
N ILE A 168 -42.63 23.59 -9.21
CA ILE A 168 -43.78 23.82 -8.34
C ILE A 168 -45.02 23.47 -9.14
N VAL A 169 -45.52 22.24 -8.95
CA VAL A 169 -46.85 21.86 -9.41
C VAL A 169 -47.84 22.39 -8.37
N PHE A 170 -48.63 23.39 -8.73
CA PHE A 170 -49.80 23.78 -7.95
C PHE A 170 -50.94 22.88 -8.36
N SER A 171 -51.29 21.88 -7.54
CA SER A 171 -52.59 21.22 -7.65
C SER A 171 -53.62 22.01 -6.83
N PHE A 172 -54.74 22.34 -7.48
CA PHE A 172 -55.93 22.91 -6.87
C PHE A 172 -56.97 21.78 -6.84
N ASP A 173 -56.83 20.85 -5.91
CA ASP A 173 -57.82 19.78 -5.73
C ASP A 173 -58.68 20.06 -4.50
N MET A 174 -59.89 20.51 -4.82
CA MET A 174 -61.05 20.61 -3.94
C MET A 174 -61.34 19.22 -3.38
N HIS A 175 -61.54 19.12 -2.06
CA HIS A 175 -62.09 17.90 -1.47
C HIS A 175 -63.60 17.87 -1.72
N ASP A 176 -64.03 17.13 -2.74
CA ASP A 176 -65.40 16.64 -2.83
C ASP A 176 -65.46 15.27 -2.12
N LEU A 177 -66.31 15.18 -1.11
CA LEU A 177 -66.57 13.97 -0.32
C LEU A 177 -67.29 12.93 -1.19
N ASP A 178 -66.77 11.70 -1.26
CA ASP A 178 -67.47 10.59 -1.90
C ASP A 178 -67.42 9.30 -1.06
N HIS A 179 -68.51 8.54 -1.16
CA HIS A 179 -69.16 7.78 -0.08
C HIS A 179 -68.65 6.34 0.19
N SER A 180 -67.33 6.09 0.15
CA SER A 180 -66.83 4.70 0.29
C SER A 180 -65.48 4.53 1.00
N GLU A 181 -65.20 5.33 2.02
CA GLU A 181 -64.22 5.01 3.07
C GLU A 181 -64.88 5.16 4.47
N GLU A 182 -65.00 4.07 5.22
CA GLU A 182 -65.47 4.10 6.62
C GLU A 182 -64.32 3.91 7.61
N LEU A 183 -64.18 4.91 8.48
CA LEU A 183 -63.30 5.01 9.63
C LEU A 183 -63.80 4.16 10.80
N PRO A 184 -62.94 3.58 11.66
CA PRO A 184 -63.37 2.97 12.91
C PRO A 184 -63.30 4.00 14.06
N VAL A 185 -64.43 4.32 14.69
CA VAL A 185 -64.45 5.08 15.96
C VAL A 185 -65.42 4.46 16.98
N ASN A 186 -64.82 3.86 18.01
CA ASN A 186 -65.17 3.78 19.43
C ASN A 186 -66.63 3.66 19.94
N GLY A 187 -66.85 2.55 20.67
CA GLY A 187 -67.68 2.43 21.89
C GLY A 187 -69.18 2.16 21.66
N GLU A 188 -69.88 1.27 22.36
CA GLU A 188 -69.61 0.49 23.58
C GLU A 188 -70.54 -0.75 23.61
N ALA A 189 -70.09 -1.80 24.29
CA ALA A 189 -70.83 -2.92 24.93
C ALA A 189 -72.05 -3.59 24.24
N ASP A 190 -71.97 -4.93 24.26
CA ASP A 190 -73.05 -5.91 24.27
C ASP A 190 -73.73 -6.38 22.96
N ALA A 191 -73.62 -7.71 22.80
CA ALA A 191 -74.66 -8.66 22.38
C ALA A 191 -75.18 -8.72 20.92
N GLN A 192 -74.67 -9.74 20.23
CA GLN A 192 -75.43 -10.85 19.61
C GLN A 192 -76.31 -10.63 18.34
N LYS A 193 -75.86 -11.35 17.29
CA LYS A 193 -76.61 -12.19 16.33
C LYS A 193 -77.55 -11.49 15.32
N ASN A 194 -77.22 -11.60 14.01
CA ASN A 194 -77.90 -12.56 13.10
C ASN A 194 -77.53 -12.41 11.60
N ILE A 195 -77.30 -13.59 10.97
CA ILE A 195 -77.84 -14.06 9.66
C ILE A 195 -77.31 -13.34 8.39
N SER A 196 -76.42 -13.94 7.60
CA SER A 196 -76.60 -15.04 6.60
C SER A 196 -77.39 -14.64 5.35
N LEU A 197 -76.82 -14.90 4.17
CA LEU A 197 -77.42 -15.76 3.13
C LEU A 197 -76.46 -15.98 1.94
N ASP A 198 -76.11 -17.25 1.78
CA ASP A 198 -75.52 -17.92 0.62
C ASP A 198 -76.60 -18.18 -0.47
N TYR A 199 -76.24 -18.58 -1.71
CA TYR A 199 -77.00 -19.61 -2.46
C TYR A 199 -76.47 -20.08 -3.83
N ASN A 200 -75.45 -19.50 -4.47
CA ASN A 200 -75.06 -19.91 -5.85
C ASN A 200 -73.79 -20.76 -5.99
N LYS A 201 -73.28 -21.38 -4.90
CA LYS A 201 -72.26 -22.45 -4.99
C LYS A 201 -72.66 -23.79 -4.39
N PHE A 202 -73.97 -24.02 -4.27
CA PHE A 202 -74.62 -25.29 -3.93
C PHE A 202 -74.42 -26.42 -4.95
N LEU A 203 -73.94 -26.22 -6.19
CA LEU A 203 -74.29 -27.20 -7.24
C LEU A 203 -73.26 -28.15 -7.85
N ASN A 204 -72.00 -28.25 -7.39
CA ASN A 204 -71.09 -29.34 -7.80
C ASN A 204 -69.95 -29.45 -6.78
N ASN A 205 -70.01 -30.19 -5.67
CA ASN A 205 -70.41 -31.58 -5.47
C ASN A 205 -69.53 -32.58 -6.24
N GLN A 206 -69.09 -33.60 -5.48
CA GLN A 206 -68.26 -34.78 -5.81
C GLN A 206 -66.75 -34.61 -5.55
N LEU A 207 -66.12 -35.37 -4.65
CA LEU A 207 -66.53 -36.52 -3.85
C LEU A 207 -65.49 -36.64 -2.72
N ASN A 208 -65.95 -36.91 -1.49
CA ASN A 208 -65.55 -38.08 -0.71
C ASN A 208 -64.05 -38.48 -0.73
N HIS A 209 -63.39 -38.80 0.37
CA HIS A 209 -63.82 -39.38 1.62
C HIS A 209 -62.50 -39.67 2.38
N LEU A 210 -62.56 -39.80 3.71
CA LEU A 210 -61.78 -40.77 4.51
C LEU A 210 -60.25 -40.76 4.31
N GLN A 211 -59.43 -40.38 5.29
CA GLN A 211 -59.15 -41.10 6.54
C GLN A 211 -58.13 -40.21 7.27
N SER A 212 -58.29 -39.80 8.54
CA SER A 212 -58.32 -40.61 9.76
C SER A 212 -57.07 -41.45 9.97
N TYR A 213 -56.56 -41.39 11.21
CA TYR A 213 -55.49 -42.17 11.86
C TYR A 213 -54.10 -41.50 11.85
N CYS A 214 -53.45 -41.20 12.98
CA CYS A 214 -53.67 -41.49 14.42
C CYS A 214 -53.28 -40.23 15.21
N ASP A 215 -54.01 -39.78 16.26
CA ASP A 215 -54.03 -40.35 17.62
C ASP A 215 -52.59 -40.55 18.17
N GLU A 216 -52.16 -39.99 19.30
CA GLU A 216 -52.76 -39.94 20.63
C GLU A 216 -52.22 -38.71 21.40
N LYS A 217 -53.08 -37.94 22.08
CA LYS A 217 -53.41 -38.03 23.52
C LYS A 217 -52.16 -38.04 24.41
N SER A 218 -52.01 -37.03 25.26
CA SER A 218 -52.33 -37.07 26.70
C SER A 218 -51.10 -36.47 27.40
N ASP A 219 -51.14 -35.79 28.52
CA ASP A 219 -52.19 -35.43 29.44
C ASP A 219 -51.59 -34.41 30.40
N LEU A 220 -52.47 -33.69 31.10
CA LEU A 220 -52.25 -33.19 32.46
C LEU A 220 -50.99 -32.34 32.78
N LYS A 221 -51.27 -31.04 32.92
CA LYS A 221 -50.82 -30.16 34.02
C LYS A 221 -49.97 -30.85 35.09
N SER A 222 -48.66 -30.77 34.92
CA SER A 222 -47.71 -30.64 36.01
C SER A 222 -47.64 -29.16 36.40
N LEU A 223 -47.70 -28.87 37.70
CA LEU A 223 -47.15 -27.64 38.26
C LEU A 223 -45.66 -27.60 37.87
N GLU A 224 -45.32 -26.87 36.80
CA GLU A 224 -43.92 -26.60 36.50
C GLU A 224 -43.45 -25.45 37.39
N LYS A 225 -42.68 -25.87 38.40
CA LYS A 225 -41.73 -25.06 39.14
C LYS A 225 -41.06 -24.08 38.17
N VAL A 226 -41.10 -22.79 38.53
CA VAL A 226 -40.20 -21.79 37.93
C VAL A 226 -38.77 -22.27 38.17
N ASP A 227 -38.16 -22.80 37.12
CA ASP A 227 -36.78 -23.30 37.10
C ASP A 227 -35.82 -22.12 36.87
N ASP A 228 -34.54 -22.30 37.18
CA ASP A 228 -33.49 -21.24 37.14
C ASP A 228 -33.35 -20.52 35.78
N SER A 229 -33.99 -21.08 34.73
CA SER A 229 -34.01 -20.57 33.37
C SER A 229 -35.27 -19.78 32.98
N PHE A 230 -36.23 -19.50 33.88
CA PHE A 230 -37.51 -18.87 33.50
C PHE A 230 -37.35 -17.51 32.79
N LEU A 231 -36.58 -16.59 33.37
CA LEU A 231 -36.30 -15.27 32.78
C LEU A 231 -35.64 -15.41 31.41
N TRP A 232 -34.65 -16.30 31.32
CA TRP A 232 -33.90 -16.60 30.11
C TRP A 232 -34.76 -17.21 29.00
N CYS A 233 -35.67 -18.11 29.36
CA CYS A 233 -36.59 -18.75 28.44
C CYS A 233 -37.63 -17.78 27.89
N GLU A 234 -38.20 -16.92 28.73
CA GLU A 234 -39.20 -15.93 28.28
C GLU A 234 -38.55 -14.80 27.47
N VAL A 235 -37.36 -14.32 27.85
CA VAL A 235 -36.58 -13.36 27.05
C VAL A 235 -36.13 -13.99 25.72
N GLY A 236 -35.75 -15.27 25.73
CA GLY A 236 -35.41 -16.02 24.52
C GLY A 236 -36.61 -16.24 23.58
N LYS A 237 -37.82 -16.45 24.12
CA LYS A 237 -39.06 -16.51 23.31
C LYS A 237 -39.39 -15.16 22.70
N TYR A 238 -39.29 -14.08 23.49
CA TYR A 238 -39.52 -12.73 23.02
C TYR A 238 -38.55 -12.35 21.89
N LEU A 239 -37.24 -12.61 22.05
CA LEU A 239 -36.26 -12.35 20.99
C LEU A 239 -36.50 -13.19 19.73
N LYS A 240 -36.98 -14.43 19.87
CA LYS A 240 -37.35 -15.26 18.70
C LYS A 240 -38.61 -14.76 17.97
N GLN A 241 -39.54 -14.14 18.69
CA GLN A 241 -40.75 -13.56 18.09
C GLN A 241 -40.51 -12.17 17.48
N SER A 242 -39.68 -11.34 18.11
CA SER A 242 -39.38 -9.97 17.63
C SER A 242 -38.26 -9.92 16.57
N GLN A 243 -37.36 -10.91 16.52
CA GLN A 243 -36.28 -10.95 15.52
C GLN A 243 -36.64 -11.81 14.30
N GLY A 244 -37.46 -11.25 13.42
CA GLY A 244 -37.49 -11.65 12.01
C GLY A 244 -36.21 -11.22 11.28
N GLY A 245 -35.08 -11.88 11.55
CA GLY A 245 -33.91 -11.89 10.66
C GLY A 245 -33.04 -10.63 10.58
N ASN A 246 -32.60 -10.06 11.71
CA ASN A 246 -31.57 -9.00 11.70
C ASN A 246 -30.43 -9.30 12.70
N PRO A 247 -29.17 -9.51 12.27
CA PRO A 247 -28.08 -10.07 13.09
C PRO A 247 -27.34 -9.06 13.99
N GLY A 248 -28.03 -8.01 14.46
CA GLY A 248 -27.42 -6.92 15.25
C GLY A 248 -28.10 -6.59 16.59
N GLY A 249 -29.04 -7.41 17.06
CA GLY A 249 -29.75 -7.18 18.33
C GLY A 249 -28.95 -7.57 19.58
N PRO A 250 -29.33 -7.06 20.78
CA PRO A 250 -28.70 -7.41 22.04
C PRO A 250 -28.79 -8.92 22.29
N THR A 251 -27.75 -9.50 22.89
CA THR A 251 -27.75 -10.93 23.22
C THR A 251 -28.79 -11.20 24.31
N THR A 252 -29.30 -12.44 24.37
CA THR A 252 -30.21 -12.87 25.44
C THR A 252 -29.63 -12.60 26.83
N GLU A 253 -28.31 -12.64 26.95
CA GLU A 253 -27.60 -12.42 28.22
C GLU A 253 -27.67 -10.96 28.65
N ASP A 254 -27.33 -10.03 27.77
CA ASP A 254 -27.34 -8.60 28.07
C ASP A 254 -28.75 -8.12 28.43
N LEU A 255 -29.78 -8.60 27.70
CA LEU A 255 -31.16 -8.22 27.95
C LEU A 255 -31.66 -8.77 29.30
N CYS A 256 -31.31 -10.01 29.67
CA CYS A 256 -31.66 -10.55 30.99
C CYS A 256 -31.00 -9.76 32.14
N CYS A 257 -29.74 -9.34 31.98
CA CYS A 257 -29.04 -8.51 32.97
C CYS A 257 -29.76 -7.17 33.21
N THR A 258 -30.09 -6.46 32.13
CA THR A 258 -30.77 -5.15 32.20
C THR A 258 -32.18 -5.27 32.80
N LEU A 259 -32.95 -6.28 32.39
CA LEU A 259 -34.29 -6.52 32.95
C LEU A 259 -34.24 -6.86 34.44
N TYR A 260 -33.21 -7.58 34.88
CA TYR A 260 -33.01 -7.88 36.29
C TYR A 260 -32.70 -6.62 37.12
N GLU A 261 -31.83 -5.73 36.63
CA GLU A 261 -31.54 -4.45 37.29
C GLU A 261 -32.79 -3.56 37.42
N ILE A 262 -33.60 -3.50 36.36
CA ILE A 262 -34.86 -2.73 36.36
C ILE A 262 -35.84 -3.32 37.38
N LEU A 263 -36.01 -4.65 37.42
CA LEU A 263 -36.91 -5.31 38.37
C LEU A 263 -36.45 -5.17 39.83
N ALA A 264 -35.14 -5.13 40.09
CA ALA A 264 -34.53 -4.96 41.41
C ALA A 264 -34.60 -3.52 41.97
N SER A 265 -34.98 -2.55 41.14
CA SER A 265 -35.21 -1.16 41.56
C SER A 265 -36.36 -1.07 42.57
N THR A 266 -36.35 -0.07 43.47
CA THR A 266 -37.40 0.16 44.47
C THR A 266 -38.64 0.90 43.94
N LYS A 267 -38.75 1.08 42.61
CA LYS A 267 -39.85 1.79 41.96
C LYS A 267 -41.18 1.02 42.03
N SER A 268 -42.29 1.76 41.93
CA SER A 268 -43.65 1.20 41.91
C SER A 268 -43.89 0.39 40.63
N GLY A 269 -44.88 -0.51 40.63
CA GLY A 269 -45.19 -1.36 39.47
C GLY A 269 -45.48 -0.56 38.20
N ASP A 270 -46.21 0.54 38.32
CA ASP A 270 -46.62 1.39 37.20
C ASP A 270 -45.43 2.15 36.58
N GLU A 271 -44.45 2.58 37.40
CA GLU A 271 -43.23 3.22 36.91
C GLU A 271 -42.32 2.23 36.17
N LEU A 272 -42.22 1.00 36.68
CA LEU A 272 -41.44 -0.06 36.03
C LEU A 272 -42.08 -0.55 34.74
N GLN A 273 -43.41 -0.58 34.67
CA GLN A 273 -44.12 -0.94 33.45
C GLN A 273 -43.74 0.01 32.29
N ASN A 274 -43.64 1.31 32.57
CA ASN A 274 -43.24 2.30 31.57
C ASN A 274 -41.77 2.15 31.15
N GLU A 275 -40.85 1.92 32.11
CA GLU A 275 -39.42 1.69 31.78
C GLU A 275 -39.20 0.39 31.00
N LEU A 276 -39.91 -0.67 31.37
CA LEU A 276 -39.87 -1.95 30.65
C LEU A 276 -40.50 -1.84 29.25
N PHE A 277 -41.54 -1.01 29.10
CA PHE A 277 -42.17 -0.73 27.81
C PHE A 277 -41.28 0.12 26.90
N GLU A 278 -40.55 1.11 27.43
CA GLU A 278 -39.54 1.84 26.65
C GLU A 278 -38.41 0.92 26.16
N LEU A 279 -38.00 -0.06 26.97
CA LEU A 279 -36.92 -0.99 26.61
C LEU A 279 -37.37 -2.07 25.60
N LEU A 280 -38.55 -2.67 25.79
CA LEU A 280 -39.03 -3.81 25.01
C LEU A 280 -40.01 -3.42 23.89
N GLY A 281 -40.48 -2.17 23.87
CA GLY A 281 -41.44 -1.68 22.88
C GLY A 281 -42.81 -2.36 22.95
N PRO A 282 -43.70 -2.06 21.97
CA PRO A 282 -45.09 -2.54 21.97
C PRO A 282 -45.23 -4.06 21.83
N GLU A 283 -44.25 -4.75 21.23
CA GLU A 283 -44.25 -6.21 21.07
C GLU A 283 -43.95 -6.95 22.38
N GLY A 284 -43.38 -6.27 23.39
CA GLY A 284 -42.99 -6.85 24.67
C GLY A 284 -44.09 -6.89 25.73
N PHE A 285 -45.31 -6.48 25.41
CA PHE A 285 -46.36 -6.24 26.41
C PHE A 285 -46.70 -7.48 27.26
N GLU A 286 -46.79 -8.65 26.62
CA GLU A 286 -47.07 -9.93 27.30
C GLU A 286 -45.91 -10.37 28.22
N LEU A 287 -44.67 -10.06 27.84
CA LEU A 287 -43.48 -10.33 28.65
C LEU A 287 -43.45 -9.41 29.88
N ILE A 288 -43.76 -8.13 29.71
CA ILE A 288 -43.79 -7.14 30.81
C ILE A 288 -44.82 -7.55 31.87
N GLU A 289 -46.00 -8.00 31.44
CA GLU A 289 -47.04 -8.48 32.36
C GLU A 289 -46.54 -9.68 33.20
N LYS A 290 -45.94 -10.69 32.54
CA LYS A 290 -45.40 -11.89 33.23
C LYS A 290 -44.25 -11.56 34.19
N LEU A 291 -43.40 -10.57 33.85
CA LEU A 291 -42.27 -10.13 34.69
C LEU A 291 -42.75 -9.38 35.93
N LEU A 292 -43.74 -8.50 35.80
CA LEU A 292 -44.28 -7.75 36.93
C LEU A 292 -45.11 -8.64 37.86
N GLN A 293 -45.90 -9.58 37.32
CA GLN A 293 -46.68 -10.54 38.12
C GLN A 293 -45.79 -11.44 38.98
N ASN A 294 -44.60 -11.81 38.49
CA ASN A 294 -43.67 -12.69 39.19
C ASN A 294 -42.48 -11.96 39.84
N ARG A 295 -42.51 -10.62 39.94
CA ARG A 295 -41.39 -9.78 40.41
C ARG A 295 -40.86 -10.19 41.79
N SER A 296 -41.72 -10.42 42.76
CA SER A 296 -41.31 -10.80 44.12
C SER A 296 -40.60 -12.16 44.14
N LEU A 297 -41.08 -13.13 43.37
CA LEU A 297 -40.49 -14.47 43.27
C LEU A 297 -39.12 -14.45 42.56
N ILE A 298 -38.96 -13.62 41.53
CA ILE A 298 -37.69 -13.44 40.81
C ILE A 298 -36.62 -12.81 41.72
N LEU A 299 -37.00 -11.83 42.54
CA LEU A 299 -36.08 -11.13 43.44
C LEU A 299 -35.72 -11.95 44.69
N GLU A 300 -36.69 -12.61 45.33
CA GLU A 300 -36.47 -13.42 46.55
C GLU A 300 -35.52 -14.61 46.31
N ARG A 301 -35.54 -15.20 45.10
CA ARG A 301 -34.65 -16.32 44.76
C ARG A 301 -33.21 -15.92 44.48
N SER A 302 -32.94 -14.66 44.09
CA SER A 302 -31.57 -14.17 43.90
C SER A 302 -30.76 -14.09 45.21
N LEU A 303 -31.46 -13.98 46.35
CA LEU A 303 -30.85 -13.85 47.67
C LEU A 303 -30.55 -15.21 48.31
N THR A 304 -31.04 -16.33 47.75
CA THR A 304 -31.05 -17.64 48.42
C THR A 304 -30.22 -18.75 47.76
N CYS A 305 -29.49 -18.51 46.65
CA CYS A 305 -28.66 -19.55 46.01
C CYS A 305 -27.23 -19.06 45.66
N PRO A 306 -26.16 -19.50 46.37
CA PRO A 306 -24.79 -18.99 46.17
C PRO A 306 -23.94 -19.72 45.12
N ASN A 307 -24.44 -20.75 44.42
CA ASN A 307 -23.60 -21.74 43.73
C ASN A 307 -23.75 -21.85 42.20
N ASP A 308 -24.28 -20.84 41.51
CA ASP A 308 -24.28 -20.81 40.05
C ASP A 308 -23.31 -19.75 39.50
N ASN A 309 -22.19 -20.21 38.90
CA ASN A 309 -21.08 -19.36 38.43
C ASN A 309 -21.50 -18.29 37.41
N ARG A 310 -22.64 -18.46 36.73
CA ARG A 310 -23.19 -17.48 35.78
C ARG A 310 -23.85 -16.28 36.49
N PHE A 311 -24.46 -16.49 37.66
CA PHE A 311 -25.08 -15.41 38.44
C PHE A 311 -24.08 -14.63 39.31
N GLN A 312 -22.94 -15.23 39.66
CA GLN A 312 -21.84 -14.54 40.35
C GLN A 312 -21.17 -13.48 39.47
N ALA A 313 -20.99 -13.77 38.17
CA ALA A 313 -20.48 -12.79 37.20
C ALA A 313 -21.43 -11.58 37.04
N LEU A 314 -22.74 -11.82 37.12
CA LEU A 314 -23.80 -10.82 37.12
C LEU A 314 -23.76 -9.91 38.37
N GLN A 315 -23.60 -10.49 39.57
CA GLN A 315 -23.45 -9.73 40.82
C GLN A 315 -22.15 -8.92 40.89
N GLU A 316 -21.04 -9.42 40.34
CA GLU A 316 -19.76 -8.70 40.28
C GLU A 316 -19.78 -7.56 39.25
N GLN A 317 -20.55 -7.68 38.17
CA GLN A 317 -20.79 -6.58 37.23
C GLN A 317 -21.72 -5.51 37.83
N CYS A 318 -22.77 -5.89 38.55
CA CYS A 318 -23.66 -4.94 39.24
C CYS A 318 -22.93 -4.14 40.34
N LYS A 319 -22.00 -4.75 41.08
CA LYS A 319 -21.18 -4.06 42.10
C LYS A 319 -20.19 -3.05 41.49
N LYS A 320 -19.80 -3.19 40.22
CA LYS A 320 -18.97 -2.21 39.50
C LYS A 320 -19.76 -0.96 39.06
N PHE A 321 -21.08 -1.04 38.94
CA PHE A 321 -21.94 0.08 38.52
C PHE A 321 -22.49 0.96 39.67
N ILE A 322 -22.39 0.52 40.93
CA ILE A 322 -22.77 1.32 42.12
C ILE A 322 -21.79 2.49 42.35
N GLY A 323 -20.58 2.43 41.79
CA GLY A 323 -19.55 3.48 41.91
C GLY A 323 -19.58 4.59 40.86
N GLU A 324 -20.35 4.43 39.77
CA GLU A 324 -20.34 5.38 38.65
C GLU A 324 -21.74 5.56 38.08
N ASN A 325 -22.64 6.25 38.80
CA ASN A 325 -23.87 6.76 38.19
C ASN A 325 -24.29 8.11 38.79
N ALA A 326 -23.70 9.17 38.23
CA ALA A 326 -24.37 10.45 38.04
C ALA A 326 -24.05 10.95 36.64
N LYS A 327 -24.65 10.33 35.62
CA LYS A 327 -24.83 10.97 34.30
C LYS A 327 -26.20 11.65 34.30
N PRO A 328 -26.31 12.91 33.83
CA PRO A 328 -27.59 13.61 33.81
C PRO A 328 -28.45 13.13 32.63
N ASN A 329 -29.76 13.02 32.89
CA ASN A 329 -30.78 12.87 31.85
C ASN A 329 -30.70 14.04 30.86
N TYR A 330 -30.77 13.70 29.57
CA TYR A 330 -30.85 14.68 28.49
C TYR A 330 -32.14 15.52 28.63
N GLY A 331 -32.01 16.85 28.54
CA GLY A 331 -33.15 17.77 28.50
C GLY A 331 -33.24 18.82 29.62
N CYS A 332 -32.35 18.79 30.62
CA CYS A 332 -32.23 19.90 31.58
C CYS A 332 -31.14 20.89 31.15
N GLN A 333 -31.43 22.19 31.18
CA GLN A 333 -30.46 23.25 30.88
C GLN A 333 -29.31 23.21 31.90
N VAL A 334 -28.15 22.69 31.49
CA VAL A 334 -26.96 22.59 32.35
C VAL A 334 -26.30 23.96 32.47
N THR A 335 -26.36 24.56 33.66
CA THR A 335 -25.48 25.69 34.00
C THR A 335 -24.18 25.12 34.55
N ILE A 336 -23.10 25.21 33.75
CA ILE A 336 -21.76 24.76 34.16
C ILE A 336 -21.19 25.81 35.13
N GLN A 337 -21.11 25.45 36.41
CA GLN A 337 -20.45 26.26 37.46
C GLN A 337 -19.12 25.61 37.83
N SER A 338 -18.06 26.41 37.99
CA SER A 338 -16.75 25.89 38.39
C SER A 338 -16.78 25.38 39.84
N GLU A 339 -15.86 24.48 40.20
CA GLU A 339 -15.78 23.95 41.59
C GLU A 339 -15.55 25.07 42.62
N GLN A 340 -14.76 26.09 42.25
CA GLN A 340 -14.56 27.30 43.05
C GLN A 340 -15.85 28.13 43.18
N GLU A 341 -16.64 28.26 42.11
CA GLU A 341 -17.92 28.97 42.14
C GLU A 341 -18.94 28.24 43.01
N LYS A 342 -18.96 26.90 42.97
CA LYS A 342 -19.78 26.05 43.84
C LYS A 342 -19.37 26.17 45.31
N LEU A 343 -18.07 26.29 45.60
CA LEU A 343 -17.55 26.52 46.96
C LEU A 343 -17.92 27.90 47.49
N LEU A 344 -17.76 28.96 46.68
CA LEU A 344 -18.18 30.32 47.02
C LEU A 344 -19.70 30.42 47.25
N MET A 345 -20.51 29.80 46.39
CA MET A 345 -21.96 29.70 46.59
C MET A 345 -22.33 28.91 47.85
N LYS A 346 -21.55 27.88 48.21
CA LYS A 346 -21.77 27.10 49.43
C LYS A 346 -21.37 27.90 50.68
N GLN A 347 -20.31 28.71 50.63
CA GLN A 347 -19.97 29.67 51.68
C GLN A 347 -21.04 30.74 51.82
N TYR A 348 -21.47 31.36 50.72
CA TYR A 348 -22.55 32.34 50.71
C TYR A 348 -23.85 31.77 51.30
N ARG A 349 -24.29 30.58 50.87
CA ARG A 349 -25.49 29.92 51.44
C ARG A 349 -25.33 29.51 52.90
N ARG A 350 -24.12 29.16 53.35
CA ARG A 350 -23.84 28.85 54.76
C ARG A 350 -23.95 30.10 55.62
N GLU A 351 -23.44 31.23 55.14
CA GLU A 351 -23.56 32.49 55.84
C GLU A 351 -24.94 33.10 55.75
N GLU A 352 -25.64 32.97 54.62
CA GLU A 352 -27.03 33.39 54.48
C GLU A 352 -27.94 32.56 55.39
N LYS A 353 -27.70 31.24 55.53
CA LYS A 353 -28.35 30.43 56.57
C LYS A 353 -27.93 30.83 57.98
N ARG A 354 -26.70 31.32 58.20
CA ARG A 354 -26.24 31.82 59.49
C ARG A 354 -26.91 33.16 59.84
N ASN A 355 -27.08 34.05 58.87
CA ASN A 355 -27.79 35.32 58.99
C ASN A 355 -29.30 35.10 59.13
N ALA A 356 -29.90 34.20 58.36
CA ALA A 356 -31.31 33.83 58.52
C ALA A 356 -31.58 33.11 59.86
N ARG A 357 -30.58 32.39 60.41
CA ARG A 357 -30.65 31.85 61.77
C ARG A 357 -30.54 32.96 62.82
N LYS A 358 -29.66 33.96 62.62
CA LYS A 358 -29.58 35.15 63.48
C LYS A 358 -30.84 36.01 63.40
N GLU A 359 -31.46 36.16 62.23
CA GLU A 359 -32.75 36.85 62.04
C GLU A 359 -33.92 36.06 62.64
N LYS A 360 -33.89 34.72 62.59
CA LYS A 360 -34.88 33.87 63.28
C LYS A 360 -34.65 33.77 64.79
N GLN A 361 -33.44 33.99 65.28
CA GLN A 361 -33.12 34.13 66.72
C GLN A 361 -33.29 35.56 67.24
N ALA A 362 -33.50 36.54 66.37
CA ALA A 362 -33.82 37.93 66.73
C ALA A 362 -35.34 38.19 66.88
N GLY A 363 -36.14 37.12 67.01
CA GLY A 363 -37.60 37.18 67.15
C GLY A 363 -38.15 37.17 68.58
N GLU A 364 -37.33 36.87 69.60
CA GLU A 364 -37.71 37.01 71.02
C GLU A 364 -36.47 37.45 71.81
N ASP A 365 -36.63 38.58 72.51
CA ASP A 365 -35.77 39.19 73.53
C ASP A 365 -34.34 39.65 73.18
N GLY A 366 -34.19 40.99 73.24
CA GLY A 366 -33.28 41.63 74.19
C GLY A 366 -31.78 41.54 73.94
N GLU A 367 -31.19 42.69 73.57
CA GLU A 367 -29.79 43.09 73.63
C GLU A 367 -28.87 42.26 74.58
N VAL A 368 -27.69 41.84 74.11
CA VAL A 368 -26.38 42.30 74.64
C VAL A 368 -25.22 41.90 73.70
N SER A 369 -24.45 42.94 73.39
CA SER A 369 -23.10 43.14 72.84
C SER A 369 -22.02 42.06 73.00
N GLY A 370 -21.05 42.06 72.06
CA GLY A 370 -19.69 41.58 72.33
C GLY A 370 -18.85 41.08 71.14
N GLU A 371 -18.33 42.03 70.37
CA GLU A 371 -17.07 42.05 69.58
C GLU A 371 -16.40 40.75 69.07
N GLY A 372 -16.11 40.76 67.77
CA GLY A 372 -15.19 39.82 67.12
C GLY A 372 -15.65 39.27 65.77
N GLN A 373 -16.39 40.02 64.96
CA GLN A 373 -16.67 39.62 63.58
C GLN A 373 -15.95 40.55 62.60
N MET A 374 -14.97 39.99 61.90
CA MET A 374 -14.47 40.49 60.61
C MET A 374 -15.69 40.94 59.78
N CYS A 375 -15.78 42.25 59.53
CA CYS A 375 -16.84 42.84 58.75
C CYS A 375 -16.71 42.33 57.32
N PHE A 376 -17.61 41.41 56.97
CA PHE A 376 -17.65 40.71 55.69
C PHE A 376 -18.55 41.55 54.76
N ASP A 377 -17.98 42.31 53.84
CA ASP A 377 -18.76 43.16 52.92
C ASP A 377 -19.26 42.33 51.72
N PRO A 378 -20.58 42.14 51.54
CA PRO A 378 -21.13 41.42 50.39
C PRO A 378 -20.75 42.03 49.03
N LYS A 379 -20.39 43.31 49.00
CA LYS A 379 -19.92 43.97 47.77
C LYS A 379 -18.53 43.49 47.35
N GLU A 380 -17.65 43.23 48.30
CA GLU A 380 -16.27 42.82 48.01
C GLU A 380 -16.25 41.40 47.42
N LEU A 381 -17.12 40.51 47.91
CA LEU A 381 -17.31 39.17 47.34
C LEU A 381 -17.97 39.19 45.96
N ARG A 382 -18.89 40.12 45.70
CA ARG A 382 -19.41 40.33 44.34
C ARG A 382 -18.30 40.79 43.40
N MET A 383 -17.47 41.73 43.84
CA MET A 383 -16.34 42.21 43.05
C MET A 383 -15.30 41.10 42.82
N GLN A 384 -14.99 40.27 43.82
CA GLN A 384 -14.13 39.10 43.67
C GLN A 384 -14.73 38.04 42.74
N ARG A 385 -16.05 37.81 42.81
CA ARG A 385 -16.75 36.93 41.87
C ARG A 385 -16.68 37.47 40.44
N GLU A 386 -16.87 38.77 40.27
CA GLU A 386 -16.83 39.43 38.97
C GLU A 386 -15.42 39.43 38.37
N LEU A 387 -14.39 39.68 39.19
CA LEU A 387 -12.97 39.51 38.81
C LEU A 387 -12.63 38.06 38.48
N ALA A 388 -13.13 37.09 39.24
CA ALA A 388 -12.93 35.67 38.96
C ALA A 388 -13.62 35.26 37.65
N LEU A 389 -14.82 35.79 37.35
CA LEU A 389 -15.52 35.58 36.09
C LEU A 389 -14.80 36.24 34.90
N LEU A 390 -14.25 37.44 35.09
CA LEU A 390 -13.41 38.12 34.09
C LEU A 390 -12.13 37.32 33.80
N ASN A 391 -11.45 36.82 34.84
CA ASN A 391 -10.29 35.96 34.69
C ASN A 391 -10.64 34.62 34.03
N ALA A 392 -11.76 33.98 34.41
CA ALA A 392 -12.24 32.75 33.79
C ALA A 392 -12.60 32.93 32.31
N ARG A 393 -13.08 34.12 31.93
CA ARG A 393 -13.36 34.48 30.53
C ARG A 393 -12.09 34.62 29.68
N SER A 394 -10.95 34.93 30.32
CA SER A 394 -9.63 35.01 29.68
C SER A 394 -8.87 33.68 29.63
N MET A 395 -9.32 32.66 30.36
CA MET A 395 -8.71 31.33 30.34
C MET A 395 -9.36 30.42 29.28
N PRO A 396 -8.58 29.63 28.51
CA PRO A 396 -9.14 28.71 27.54
C PRO A 396 -10.03 27.66 28.23
N VAL A 397 -11.27 27.50 27.76
CA VAL A 397 -12.30 26.60 28.33
C VAL A 397 -11.92 25.11 28.25
N LEU A 398 -10.86 24.76 27.50
CA LEU A 398 -10.25 23.43 27.43
C LEU A 398 -8.80 23.43 27.92
N GLY A 399 -8.54 24.04 29.08
CA GLY A 399 -7.29 23.82 29.81
C GLY A 399 -7.26 22.41 30.41
N ARG A 400 -6.49 21.49 29.81
CA ARG A 400 -6.26 20.13 30.34
C ARG A 400 -5.69 20.17 31.77
N GLN A 401 -6.53 19.98 32.78
CA GLN A 401 -6.07 19.44 34.06
C GLN A 401 -6.03 17.91 33.96
N ARG A 402 -4.95 17.42 33.34
CA ARG A 402 -4.28 16.12 33.50
C ARG A 402 -3.35 15.90 32.30
N GLU A 403 -2.39 16.80 32.13
CA GLU A 403 -1.07 16.35 31.65
C GLU A 403 -0.19 16.38 32.89
N VAL A 404 0.16 15.20 33.39
CA VAL A 404 1.48 15.05 34.01
C VAL A 404 2.43 15.72 33.02
N SER A 405 3.13 16.75 33.48
CA SER A 405 4.21 17.37 32.74
C SER A 405 5.29 16.32 32.47
N PHE A 406 5.11 15.49 31.44
CA PHE A 406 6.25 14.93 30.75
C PHE A 406 6.95 16.14 30.16
N GLU A 407 8.08 16.54 30.76
CA GLU A 407 9.08 17.32 30.04
C GLU A 407 9.27 16.63 28.69
N LYS A 408 8.77 17.28 27.63
CA LYS A 408 8.69 16.66 26.32
C LYS A 408 10.13 16.53 25.83
N ILE A 409 10.55 15.27 25.63
CA ILE A 409 11.91 14.94 25.18
C ILE A 409 12.17 15.65 23.86
N HIS A 410 13.06 16.64 23.88
CA HIS A 410 13.58 17.31 22.69
C HIS A 410 14.88 16.62 22.29
N TYR A 411 14.92 16.09 21.07
CA TYR A 411 16.12 15.46 20.54
C TYR A 411 16.95 16.53 19.81
N PRO A 412 18.26 16.64 20.10
CA PRO A 412 19.10 17.76 19.65
C PRO A 412 19.32 17.81 18.13
N HIS A 413 19.17 16.68 17.41
CA HIS A 413 19.47 16.57 15.99
C HIS A 413 18.24 16.23 15.13
N VAL A 414 17.04 16.51 15.64
CA VAL A 414 15.77 16.26 14.95
C VAL A 414 15.14 17.59 14.52
N TYR A 415 15.23 17.89 13.23
CA TYR A 415 14.69 19.11 12.61
C TYR A 415 13.39 18.79 11.87
N ASP A 416 12.28 18.69 12.59
CA ASP A 416 10.96 18.35 12.02
C ASP A 416 9.95 19.48 12.20
N SER A 417 9.88 20.39 11.22
CA SER A 417 8.94 21.51 11.26
C SER A 417 7.48 21.06 11.25
N ARG A 418 7.16 19.90 10.68
CA ARG A 418 5.79 19.40 10.58
C ARG A 418 5.33 18.80 11.90
N ALA A 419 6.18 18.03 12.56
CA ALA A 419 5.91 17.56 13.92
C ALA A 419 5.80 18.74 14.91
N GLU A 420 6.58 19.80 14.74
CA GLU A 420 6.44 21.05 15.51
C GLU A 420 5.12 21.77 15.22
N ALA A 421 4.73 21.88 13.95
CA ALA A 421 3.46 22.48 13.56
C ALA A 421 2.25 21.68 14.09
N MET A 422 2.31 20.35 14.04
CA MET A 422 1.28 19.46 14.63
C MET A 422 1.15 19.62 16.15
N LYS A 423 2.22 20.05 16.84
CA LYS A 423 2.21 20.31 18.29
C LYS A 423 1.59 21.66 18.67
N THR A 424 1.39 22.56 17.71
CA THR A 424 0.78 23.87 17.94
C THR A 424 -0.75 23.76 17.95
N SER A 425 -1.44 24.50 18.82
CA SER A 425 -2.86 24.36 19.26
C SER A 425 -3.96 24.44 18.18
N ALA A 426 -3.63 24.39 16.89
CA ALA A 426 -4.59 24.42 15.79
C ALA A 426 -5.17 23.05 15.41
N PHE A 427 -4.75 21.95 16.05
CA PHE A 427 -5.19 20.60 15.71
C PHE A 427 -6.33 20.11 16.63
N ILE A 428 -7.57 20.47 16.32
CA ILE A 428 -8.79 19.87 16.90
C ILE A 428 -9.46 19.03 15.81
N GLY A 429 -9.61 17.71 16.05
CA GLY A 429 -10.57 16.88 15.32
C GLY A 429 -10.08 16.16 14.06
N GLY A 430 -8.85 15.64 14.04
CA GLY A 430 -8.48 14.48 13.20
C GLY A 430 -8.40 14.64 11.68
N ALA A 431 -8.87 15.74 11.08
CA ALA A 431 -8.69 15.98 9.64
C ALA A 431 -8.91 17.45 9.27
N LYS A 432 -7.90 18.31 9.43
CA LYS A 432 -7.78 19.55 8.65
C LYS A 432 -6.32 19.76 8.24
N VAL A 433 -6.07 19.56 6.96
CA VAL A 433 -4.80 19.80 6.26
C VAL A 433 -4.60 21.32 6.15
N PHE A 434 -3.53 21.86 6.72
CA PHE A 434 -3.01 23.15 6.25
C PHE A 434 -2.03 22.86 5.12
N LEU A 435 -2.48 23.11 3.89
CA LEU A 435 -1.55 23.43 2.82
C LEU A 435 -0.85 24.75 3.21
N PRO A 436 0.45 24.94 2.88
CA PRO A 436 1.13 26.21 3.12
C PRO A 436 0.28 27.39 2.61
N GLU A 437 0.27 28.53 3.31
CA GLU A 437 -0.53 29.71 2.93
C GLU A 437 -0.20 30.23 1.51
N SER A 438 0.93 29.82 0.95
CA SER A 438 1.45 30.18 -0.36
C SER A 438 1.03 29.25 -1.53
N VAL A 439 0.11 28.30 -1.33
CA VAL A 439 -0.32 27.38 -2.41
C VAL A 439 -1.24 28.07 -3.41
N GLN A 440 -0.85 28.07 -4.68
CA GLN A 440 -1.68 28.57 -5.78
C GLN A 440 -2.50 27.42 -6.36
N ARG A 441 -3.81 27.67 -6.58
CA ARG A 441 -4.70 26.73 -7.25
C ARG A 441 -5.29 27.38 -8.49
N GLU A 442 -5.05 26.76 -9.64
CA GLU A 442 -5.61 27.16 -10.92
C GLU A 442 -6.57 26.07 -11.40
N ASN A 443 -7.75 26.47 -11.85
CA ASN A 443 -8.81 25.53 -12.19
C ASN A 443 -9.28 25.73 -13.62
N ASN A 444 -8.80 24.89 -14.54
CA ASN A 444 -9.13 24.93 -15.96
C ASN A 444 -10.29 23.96 -16.30
N LYS A 445 -10.85 24.06 -17.51
CA LYS A 445 -11.90 23.14 -17.97
C LYS A 445 -11.37 21.70 -18.10
N MET A 446 -10.10 21.53 -18.49
CA MET A 446 -9.44 20.24 -18.71
C MET A 446 -8.85 19.63 -17.41
N TYR A 447 -8.21 20.45 -16.57
CA TYR A 447 -7.52 19.99 -15.35
C TYR A 447 -7.60 21.01 -14.21
N GLU A 448 -7.41 20.54 -12.98
CA GLU A 448 -7.13 21.35 -11.79
C GLU A 448 -5.64 21.27 -11.48
N GLU A 449 -4.96 22.41 -11.34
CA GLU A 449 -3.54 22.51 -11.04
C GLU A 449 -3.33 23.13 -9.64
N VAL A 450 -2.52 22.48 -8.82
CA VAL A 450 -2.14 22.92 -7.47
C VAL A 450 -0.62 23.05 -7.43
N LYS A 451 -0.13 24.29 -7.31
CA LYS A 451 1.31 24.62 -7.23
C LYS A 451 1.71 24.87 -5.78
N ILE A 452 2.65 24.07 -5.29
CA ILE A 452 3.32 24.24 -4.01
C ILE A 452 4.69 24.87 -4.31
N PRO A 453 4.95 26.11 -3.86
CA PRO A 453 6.22 26.78 -4.12
C PRO A 453 7.39 26.06 -3.43
N HIS A 454 8.61 26.36 -3.89
CA HIS A 454 9.82 25.79 -3.31
C HIS A 454 10.02 26.26 -1.87
N SER A 455 10.42 25.34 -0.98
CA SER A 455 10.70 25.66 0.42
C SER A 455 11.94 26.55 0.55
N GLU A 456 11.86 27.61 1.34
CA GLU A 456 13.04 28.39 1.68
C GLU A 456 14.04 27.54 2.46
N PRO A 457 15.34 27.64 2.14
CA PRO A 457 16.36 26.89 2.86
C PRO A 457 16.41 27.37 4.32
N MET A 458 16.64 26.44 5.24
CA MET A 458 16.74 26.80 6.65
C MET A 458 17.88 27.81 6.87
N PRO A 459 17.68 28.91 7.63
CA PRO A 459 18.75 29.84 7.96
C PRO A 459 19.89 29.11 8.69
N VAL A 460 21.12 29.56 8.46
CA VAL A 460 22.31 29.01 9.12
C VAL A 460 22.33 29.53 10.56
N GLY A 461 22.22 28.62 11.54
CA GLY A 461 22.35 28.98 12.95
C GLY A 461 23.77 29.45 13.27
N ILE A 462 23.90 30.39 14.23
CA ILE A 462 25.19 30.96 14.66
C ILE A 462 26.15 29.88 15.24
N GLU A 463 25.61 28.73 15.66
CA GLU A 463 26.35 27.60 16.24
C GLU A 463 26.82 26.53 15.22
N GLU A 464 26.43 26.61 13.95
CA GLU A 464 26.80 25.60 12.94
C GLU A 464 28.21 25.82 12.39
N LYS A 465 29.19 25.06 12.86
CA LYS A 465 30.57 25.07 12.33
C LYS A 465 30.69 24.21 11.08
N ILE A 466 31.08 24.82 9.97
CA ILE A 466 31.42 24.11 8.73
C ILE A 466 32.79 23.42 8.91
N VAL A 467 32.88 22.14 8.58
CA VAL A 467 34.13 21.38 8.66
C VAL A 467 34.90 21.49 7.34
N TYR A 468 36.12 22.02 7.40
CA TYR A 468 37.02 22.05 6.24
C TYR A 468 37.82 20.75 6.15
N ILE A 469 38.10 20.30 4.92
CA ILE A 469 38.86 19.06 4.70
C ILE A 469 40.30 19.19 5.25
N LYS A 470 40.84 20.41 5.31
CA LYS A 470 42.16 20.70 5.90
C LYS A 470 42.23 20.40 7.40
N ASP A 471 41.09 20.42 8.09
CA ASP A 471 41.01 20.18 9.52
C ASP A 471 40.85 18.68 9.84
N LEU A 472 40.68 17.84 8.81
CA LEU A 472 40.66 16.39 8.94
C LEU A 472 42.08 15.84 9.12
N ASP A 473 42.17 14.63 9.63
CA ASP A 473 43.41 13.86 9.70
C ASP A 473 43.93 13.46 8.30
N GLU A 474 45.16 12.94 8.23
CA GLU A 474 45.79 12.56 6.97
C GLU A 474 44.96 11.53 6.18
N ILE A 475 44.35 10.56 6.88
CA ILE A 475 43.48 9.53 6.28
C ILE A 475 42.22 10.17 5.67
N GLY A 476 41.57 11.06 6.42
CA GLY A 476 40.41 11.80 5.94
C GLY A 476 40.72 12.71 4.76
N GLN A 477 41.86 13.40 4.79
CA GLN A 477 42.33 14.25 3.69
C GLN A 477 42.58 13.45 2.40
N LEU A 478 43.19 12.26 2.51
CA LEU A 478 43.42 11.38 1.37
C LEU A 478 42.11 10.91 0.73
N ALA A 479 41.14 10.48 1.53
CA ALA A 479 39.85 9.98 1.04
C ALA A 479 39.01 11.09 0.38
N PHE A 480 39.04 12.31 0.93
CA PHE A 480 38.29 13.45 0.42
C PHE A 480 39.08 14.36 -0.53
N LYS A 481 40.14 13.83 -1.17
CA LYS A 481 40.91 14.55 -2.19
C LYS A 481 39.98 15.17 -3.26
N GLY A 482 40.22 16.44 -3.56
CA GLY A 482 39.42 17.24 -4.50
C GLY A 482 38.23 17.99 -3.88
N MET A 483 37.92 17.80 -2.59
CA MET A 483 36.89 18.58 -1.89
C MET A 483 37.53 19.61 -0.95
N LYS A 484 36.91 20.79 -0.85
CA LYS A 484 37.40 21.88 0.02
C LYS A 484 36.78 21.85 1.42
N ARG A 485 35.49 21.51 1.51
CA ARG A 485 34.69 21.49 2.75
C ARG A 485 33.60 20.42 2.65
N LEU A 486 33.13 19.95 3.79
CA LEU A 486 31.93 19.12 3.90
C LEU A 486 30.68 19.97 3.69
N ASN A 487 29.56 19.33 3.31
CA ASN A 487 28.28 20.03 3.22
C ASN A 487 27.68 20.27 4.63
N ARG A 488 26.57 21.02 4.71
CA ARG A 488 25.94 21.38 5.99
C ARG A 488 25.57 20.15 6.82
N ILE A 489 24.84 19.19 6.24
CA ILE A 489 24.42 17.95 6.91
C ILE A 489 25.65 17.14 7.35
N GLN A 490 26.62 16.94 6.47
CA GLN A 490 27.86 16.22 6.75
C GLN A 490 28.64 16.87 7.89
N SER A 491 28.63 18.20 8.00
CA SER A 491 29.30 18.93 9.10
C SER A 491 28.61 18.73 10.44
N ILE A 492 27.26 18.74 10.48
CA ILE A 492 26.48 18.46 11.70
C ILE A 492 26.71 17.03 12.18
N VAL A 493 26.71 16.08 11.25
CA VAL A 493 26.83 14.64 11.55
C VAL A 493 28.29 14.21 11.77
N PHE A 494 29.25 15.09 11.48
CA PHE A 494 30.68 14.78 11.49
C PHE A 494 31.16 14.22 12.83
N GLU A 495 30.79 14.86 13.95
CA GLU A 495 31.26 14.47 15.28
C GLU A 495 30.87 13.02 15.60
N THR A 496 29.59 12.67 15.42
CA THR A 496 29.10 11.32 15.66
C THR A 496 29.61 10.32 14.61
N ALA A 497 29.64 10.68 13.33
CA ALA A 497 30.07 9.75 12.28
C ALA A 497 31.57 9.41 12.37
N TYR A 498 32.40 10.42 12.65
CA TYR A 498 33.84 10.34 12.51
C TYR A 498 34.58 10.09 13.83
N ASN A 499 33.99 10.43 14.99
CA ASN A 499 34.66 10.28 16.29
C ASN A 499 34.03 9.22 17.21
N THR A 500 32.79 8.77 16.99
CA THR A 500 32.13 7.79 17.86
C THR A 500 31.80 6.48 17.15
N ASN A 501 31.56 5.42 17.96
CA ASN A 501 31.13 4.09 17.51
C ASN A 501 29.62 3.86 17.60
N GLU A 502 28.85 4.91 17.91
CA GLU A 502 27.41 4.80 18.07
C GLU A 502 26.73 4.36 16.76
N ASN A 503 25.66 3.58 16.91
CA ASN A 503 24.75 3.30 15.81
C ASN A 503 24.06 4.60 15.39
N MET A 504 23.85 4.78 14.09
CA MET A 504 23.32 6.03 13.55
C MET A 504 22.17 5.78 12.59
N LEU A 505 21.15 6.63 12.66
CA LEU A 505 20.08 6.72 11.66
C LEU A 505 20.06 8.14 11.11
N ILE A 506 20.23 8.26 9.80
CA ILE A 506 20.24 9.54 9.10
C ILE A 506 19.07 9.57 8.12
N CYS A 507 18.06 10.37 8.47
CA CYS A 507 16.94 10.69 7.61
C CYS A 507 17.20 12.04 6.94
N ALA A 508 17.54 12.04 5.66
CA ALA A 508 17.80 13.26 4.91
C ALA A 508 17.18 13.20 3.50
N PRO A 509 16.79 14.35 2.91
CA PRO A 509 16.27 14.38 1.55
C PRO A 509 17.25 13.78 0.53
N THR A 510 16.71 13.18 -0.53
CA THR A 510 17.53 12.63 -1.62
C THR A 510 18.43 13.71 -2.22
N GLY A 511 19.71 13.38 -2.45
CA GLY A 511 20.72 14.33 -2.92
C GLY A 511 21.45 15.12 -1.82
N ALA A 512 21.07 14.97 -0.53
CA ALA A 512 21.73 15.62 0.59
C ALA A 512 23.19 15.16 0.88
N GLY A 513 23.73 14.22 0.10
CA GLY A 513 25.12 13.76 0.25
C GLY A 513 25.31 12.65 1.29
N LYS A 514 24.31 11.78 1.49
CA LYS A 514 24.33 10.61 2.40
C LYS A 514 25.57 9.71 2.19
N THR A 515 26.00 9.52 0.95
CA THR A 515 27.17 8.68 0.58
C THR A 515 28.48 9.15 1.22
N ASN A 516 28.70 10.46 1.38
CA ASN A 516 29.89 10.96 2.07
C ASN A 516 29.80 10.78 3.58
N ILE A 517 28.59 10.70 4.15
CA ILE A 517 28.42 10.38 5.56
C ILE A 517 28.78 8.90 5.80
N ALA A 518 28.37 8.00 4.91
CA ALA A 518 28.88 6.63 4.90
C ALA A 518 30.41 6.60 4.82
N MET A 519 31.02 7.40 3.94
CA MET A 519 32.49 7.52 3.87
C MET A 519 33.10 7.92 5.22
N LEU A 520 32.53 8.86 5.96
CA LEU A 520 33.03 9.25 7.28
C LEU A 520 33.04 8.07 8.26
N THR A 521 31.97 7.27 8.29
CA THR A 521 31.90 6.07 9.15
C THR A 521 32.88 4.98 8.72
N ILE A 522 33.11 4.82 7.41
CA ILE A 522 34.09 3.89 6.85
C ILE A 522 35.51 4.28 7.28
N LEU A 523 35.83 5.57 7.21
CA LEU A 523 37.14 6.07 7.61
C LEU A 523 37.35 5.95 9.12
N HIS A 524 36.32 6.17 9.93
CA HIS A 524 36.35 5.92 11.36
C HIS A 524 36.72 4.46 11.67
N GLU A 525 36.07 3.50 10.99
CA GLU A 525 36.36 2.08 11.17
C GLU A 525 37.80 1.75 10.76
N ILE A 526 38.24 2.22 9.58
CA ILE A 526 39.62 2.00 9.12
C ILE A 526 40.63 2.55 10.13
N ARG A 527 40.36 3.73 10.71
CA ARG A 527 41.24 4.39 11.68
C ARG A 527 41.46 3.55 12.95
N GLN A 528 40.46 2.77 13.39
CA GLN A 528 40.59 1.90 14.55
C GLN A 528 41.58 0.75 14.35
N HIS A 529 41.78 0.34 13.09
CA HIS A 529 42.66 -0.78 12.71
C HIS A 529 44.02 -0.32 12.16
N VAL A 530 44.39 0.95 12.41
CA VAL A 530 45.72 1.49 12.11
C VAL A 530 46.65 1.22 13.28
N GLN A 531 47.70 0.43 13.06
CA GLN A 531 48.74 0.16 14.05
C GLN A 531 50.10 0.54 13.47
N HIS A 532 50.84 1.42 14.15
CA HIS A 532 52.15 1.91 13.71
C HIS A 532 52.17 2.48 12.27
N GLY A 533 51.08 3.15 11.85
CA GLY A 533 50.97 3.72 10.50
C GLY A 533 50.63 2.72 9.39
N VAL A 534 50.39 1.45 9.73
CA VAL A 534 49.98 0.40 8.77
C VAL A 534 48.55 -0.05 9.08
N ILE A 535 47.71 -0.10 8.06
CA ILE A 535 46.32 -0.59 8.17
C ILE A 535 46.34 -2.12 8.19
N LYS A 536 45.81 -2.72 9.26
CA LYS A 536 45.65 -4.17 9.35
C LYS A 536 44.41 -4.63 8.58
N LYS A 537 44.62 -5.04 7.33
CA LYS A 537 43.56 -5.35 6.37
C LYS A 537 42.76 -6.63 6.64
N ASP A 538 43.26 -7.50 7.52
CA ASP A 538 42.66 -8.82 7.78
C ASP A 538 41.78 -8.84 9.06
N GLU A 539 41.83 -7.80 9.89
CA GLU A 539 41.12 -7.75 11.19
C GLU A 539 39.68 -7.24 11.10
N PHE A 540 39.29 -6.64 9.97
CA PHE A 540 37.97 -6.02 9.81
C PHE A 540 37.38 -6.20 8.41
N LYS A 541 36.05 -6.16 8.34
CA LYS A 541 35.28 -6.06 7.11
C LYS A 541 34.14 -5.06 7.26
N ILE A 542 33.85 -4.38 6.16
CA ILE A 542 32.79 -3.39 6.04
C ILE A 542 31.79 -3.88 5.00
N VAL A 543 30.51 -3.87 5.35
CA VAL A 543 29.43 -4.31 4.45
C VAL A 543 28.54 -3.11 4.13
N TYR A 544 28.44 -2.78 2.85
CA TYR A 544 27.51 -1.79 2.33
C TYR A 544 26.37 -2.51 1.62
N VAL A 545 25.17 -2.41 2.19
CA VAL A 545 23.94 -2.99 1.63
C VAL A 545 23.23 -1.91 0.82
N ALA A 546 23.26 -2.05 -0.50
CA ALA A 546 22.58 -1.15 -1.43
C ALA A 546 21.24 -1.74 -1.89
N PRO A 547 20.18 -0.93 -2.03
CA PRO A 547 18.85 -1.38 -2.46
C PRO A 547 18.86 -2.09 -3.81
N MET A 548 19.63 -1.59 -4.79
CA MET A 548 19.63 -2.08 -6.17
C MET A 548 21.00 -2.52 -6.65
N LYS A 549 21.04 -3.49 -7.58
CA LYS A 549 22.29 -3.93 -8.25
C LYS A 549 23.02 -2.79 -8.96
N ALA A 550 22.27 -1.91 -9.64
CA ALA A 550 22.86 -0.77 -10.36
C ALA A 550 23.56 0.21 -9.40
N LEU A 551 22.89 0.53 -8.28
CA LEU A 551 23.46 1.37 -7.23
C LEU A 551 24.66 0.69 -6.56
N ALA A 552 24.62 -0.63 -6.33
CA ALA A 552 25.76 -1.39 -5.80
C ALA A 552 27.01 -1.25 -6.70
N ALA A 553 26.84 -1.36 -8.02
CA ALA A 553 27.94 -1.18 -8.98
C ALA A 553 28.47 0.27 -8.98
N GLU A 554 27.58 1.27 -8.94
CA GLU A 554 27.96 2.69 -8.84
C GLU A 554 28.76 2.97 -7.56
N MET A 555 28.25 2.50 -6.41
CA MET A 555 28.89 2.68 -5.12
C MET A 555 30.23 1.93 -5.04
N THR A 556 30.34 0.73 -5.61
CA THR A 556 31.61 0.00 -5.69
C THR A 556 32.66 0.82 -6.43
N ASN A 557 32.30 1.41 -7.58
CA ASN A 557 33.21 2.26 -8.34
C ASN A 557 33.58 3.54 -7.58
N TYR A 558 32.61 4.13 -6.88
CA TYR A 558 32.82 5.33 -6.07
C TYR A 558 33.79 5.08 -4.90
N PHE A 559 33.50 4.07 -4.07
CA PHE A 559 34.33 3.72 -2.92
C PHE A 559 35.70 3.20 -3.33
N SER A 560 35.79 2.41 -4.41
CA SER A 560 37.06 1.92 -4.93
C SER A 560 38.01 3.08 -5.29
N LYS A 561 37.54 4.07 -6.06
CA LYS A 561 38.35 5.26 -6.41
C LYS A 561 38.75 6.11 -5.21
N ARG A 562 37.87 6.22 -4.20
CA ARG A 562 38.09 7.04 -3.00
C ARG A 562 39.03 6.39 -1.99
N LEU A 563 39.00 5.07 -1.88
CA LEU A 563 39.76 4.28 -0.91
C LEU A 563 41.03 3.65 -1.50
N GLU A 564 41.23 3.74 -2.82
CA GLU A 564 42.46 3.33 -3.52
C GLU A 564 43.74 3.94 -2.90
N PRO A 565 43.79 5.24 -2.51
CA PRO A 565 44.98 5.81 -1.85
C PRO A 565 45.35 5.14 -0.52
N LEU A 566 44.38 4.50 0.15
CA LEU A 566 44.58 3.79 1.41
C LEU A 566 44.89 2.29 1.17
N GLY A 567 44.90 1.84 -0.09
CA GLY A 567 45.13 0.45 -0.47
C GLY A 567 44.01 -0.50 -0.02
N ILE A 568 42.81 0.00 0.24
CA ILE A 568 41.64 -0.78 0.62
C ILE A 568 40.98 -1.35 -0.64
N THR A 569 40.69 -2.65 -0.64
CA THR A 569 40.03 -3.30 -1.77
C THR A 569 38.52 -3.37 -1.56
N VAL A 570 37.79 -2.76 -2.50
CA VAL A 570 36.32 -2.75 -2.56
C VAL A 570 35.87 -3.65 -3.70
N LYS A 571 34.94 -4.57 -3.44
CA LYS A 571 34.36 -5.43 -4.47
C LYS A 571 32.84 -5.53 -4.35
N GLU A 572 32.21 -5.66 -5.51
CA GLU A 572 30.78 -5.95 -5.64
C GLU A 572 30.54 -7.45 -5.40
N LEU A 573 29.56 -7.77 -4.55
CA LEU A 573 29.03 -9.11 -4.33
C LEU A 573 27.53 -9.09 -4.64
N THR A 574 27.18 -9.37 -5.89
CA THR A 574 25.78 -9.43 -6.35
C THR A 574 25.44 -10.80 -6.93
N GLY A 575 24.20 -11.00 -7.40
CA GLY A 575 23.81 -12.25 -8.06
C GLY A 575 24.61 -12.54 -9.33
N ASP A 576 25.01 -11.49 -10.07
CA ASP A 576 25.69 -11.61 -11.36
C ASP A 576 27.22 -11.68 -11.21
N MET A 577 27.78 -11.08 -10.15
CA MET A 577 29.19 -11.16 -9.79
C MET A 577 29.39 -12.05 -8.56
N GLN A 578 29.80 -13.29 -8.80
CA GLN A 578 30.15 -14.24 -7.75
C GLN A 578 31.64 -14.16 -7.46
N LEU A 579 31.99 -13.82 -6.21
CA LEU A 579 33.37 -13.85 -5.73
C LEU A 579 33.69 -15.23 -5.15
N SER A 580 34.91 -15.71 -5.39
CA SER A 580 35.44 -16.88 -4.72
C SER A 580 35.71 -16.59 -3.23
N LYS A 581 35.70 -17.62 -2.39
CA LYS A 581 36.01 -17.47 -0.94
C LYS A 581 37.36 -16.78 -0.71
N GLY A 582 38.36 -17.09 -1.54
CA GLY A 582 39.67 -16.45 -1.46
C GLY A 582 39.65 -14.95 -1.80
N GLU A 583 38.83 -14.53 -2.76
CA GLU A 583 38.64 -13.11 -3.08
C GLU A 583 37.91 -12.38 -1.97
N ILE A 584 36.84 -12.97 -1.41
CA ILE A 584 36.07 -12.37 -0.30
C ILE A 584 36.96 -12.14 0.93
N LEU A 585 37.85 -13.07 1.25
CA LEU A 585 38.79 -12.91 2.36
C LEU A 585 39.76 -11.76 2.13
N ARG A 586 40.29 -11.59 0.91
CA ARG A 586 41.22 -10.51 0.55
C ARG A 586 40.57 -9.12 0.50
N THR A 587 39.25 -9.05 0.34
CA THR A 587 38.50 -7.78 0.27
C THR A 587 38.12 -7.26 1.64
N GLN A 588 38.31 -5.96 1.88
CA GLN A 588 37.95 -5.31 3.16
C GLN A 588 36.51 -4.77 3.11
N MET A 589 36.08 -4.23 1.98
CA MET A 589 34.75 -3.66 1.81
C MET A 589 33.96 -4.44 0.76
N LEU A 590 32.79 -4.94 1.16
CA LEU A 590 31.85 -5.64 0.31
C LEU A 590 30.63 -4.76 0.05
N VAL A 591 30.33 -4.52 -1.21
CA VAL A 591 29.09 -3.83 -1.63
C VAL A 591 28.13 -4.88 -2.19
N THR A 592 26.96 -5.02 -1.59
CA THR A 592 26.03 -6.13 -1.86
C THR A 592 24.58 -5.65 -1.85
N THR A 593 23.66 -6.48 -2.36
CA THR A 593 22.21 -6.28 -2.15
C THR A 593 21.75 -6.98 -0.86
N PRO A 594 20.59 -6.60 -0.28
CA PRO A 594 20.04 -7.26 0.90
C PRO A 594 19.93 -8.77 0.74
N GLU A 595 19.33 -9.25 -0.35
CA GLU A 595 19.09 -10.69 -0.59
C GLU A 595 20.40 -11.45 -0.67
N LYS A 596 21.41 -10.87 -1.33
CA LYS A 596 22.70 -11.53 -1.51
C LYS A 596 23.44 -11.62 -0.17
N TRP A 597 23.36 -10.58 0.66
CA TRP A 597 23.94 -10.60 2.00
C TRP A 597 23.21 -11.61 2.91
N ASP A 598 21.88 -11.65 2.85
CA ASP A 598 21.08 -12.62 3.59
C ASP A 598 21.46 -14.06 3.20
N VAL A 599 21.55 -14.39 1.91
CA VAL A 599 22.00 -15.71 1.44
C VAL A 599 23.41 -16.08 1.93
N VAL A 600 24.34 -15.13 1.97
CA VAL A 600 25.71 -15.36 2.46
C VAL A 600 25.68 -15.67 3.96
N THR A 601 24.96 -14.87 4.74
CA THR A 601 24.85 -15.09 6.20
C THR A 601 24.05 -16.34 6.58
N ARG A 602 23.20 -16.87 5.69
CA ARG A 602 22.47 -18.15 5.88
C ARG A 602 23.33 -19.42 5.72
N LYS A 603 24.53 -19.34 5.12
CA LYS A 603 25.39 -20.50 4.88
C LYS A 603 26.44 -20.64 5.98
N SER A 604 26.15 -21.47 6.99
CA SER A 604 27.01 -21.64 8.18
C SER A 604 28.37 -22.31 7.92
N VAL A 605 28.54 -23.05 6.82
CA VAL A 605 29.75 -23.85 6.57
C VAL A 605 30.86 -23.03 5.89
N GLY A 606 31.61 -22.30 6.73
CA GLY A 606 32.84 -21.59 6.37
C GLY A 606 32.76 -20.06 6.45
N ASP A 607 31.56 -19.48 6.49
CA ASP A 607 31.35 -18.02 6.44
C ASP A 607 31.09 -17.41 7.84
N VAL A 608 31.02 -18.21 8.91
CA VAL A 608 30.97 -17.69 10.31
C VAL A 608 32.20 -16.82 10.60
N ALA A 609 33.36 -17.19 10.06
CA ALA A 609 34.56 -16.36 10.12
C ALA A 609 34.38 -15.00 9.43
N LEU A 610 33.59 -14.94 8.35
CA LEU A 610 33.29 -13.68 7.67
C LEU A 610 32.43 -12.77 8.56
N SER A 611 31.35 -13.32 9.11
CA SER A 611 30.41 -12.56 9.95
C SER A 611 31.04 -12.03 11.24
N GLN A 612 32.07 -12.70 11.78
CA GLN A 612 32.82 -12.24 12.94
C GLN A 612 33.78 -11.09 12.63
N LEU A 613 34.27 -11.01 11.39
CA LEU A 613 35.15 -9.93 10.92
C LEU A 613 34.38 -8.66 10.57
N VAL A 614 33.06 -8.74 10.34
CA VAL A 614 32.25 -7.56 10.06
C VAL A 614 32.22 -6.66 11.30
N LYS A 615 32.63 -5.40 11.14
CA LYS A 615 32.61 -4.37 12.19
C LYS A 615 31.68 -3.21 11.89
N LEU A 616 31.40 -2.95 10.61
CA LEU A 616 30.50 -1.90 10.16
C LEU A 616 29.50 -2.45 9.13
N LEU A 617 28.21 -2.25 9.39
CA LEU A 617 27.10 -2.56 8.50
C LEU A 617 26.38 -1.26 8.12
N ILE A 618 26.43 -0.93 6.83
CA ILE A 618 25.75 0.26 6.27
C ILE A 618 24.53 -0.22 5.50
N LEU A 619 23.36 0.28 5.87
CA LEU A 619 22.08 0.02 5.23
C LEU A 619 21.65 1.28 4.49
N ASP A 620 21.75 1.26 3.16
CA ASP A 620 21.30 2.37 2.33
C ASP A 620 19.82 2.22 1.96
N GLU A 621 19.11 3.34 1.93
CA GLU A 621 17.66 3.44 1.73
C GLU A 621 16.83 2.52 2.65
N VAL A 622 17.01 2.67 3.96
CA VAL A 622 16.26 1.91 5.00
C VAL A 622 14.74 2.05 4.87
N HIS A 623 14.23 3.09 4.21
CA HIS A 623 12.80 3.23 3.91
C HIS A 623 12.22 2.10 3.05
N LEU A 624 13.06 1.29 2.39
CA LEU A 624 12.67 0.04 1.75
C LEU A 624 12.00 -0.97 2.69
N LEU A 625 12.06 -0.77 4.01
CA LEU A 625 11.29 -1.55 4.99
C LEU A 625 9.79 -1.61 4.66
N HIS A 626 9.23 -0.61 3.98
CA HIS A 626 7.82 -0.59 3.59
C HIS A 626 7.48 -1.46 2.37
N GLU A 627 8.47 -1.81 1.55
CA GLU A 627 8.29 -2.56 0.31
C GLU A 627 8.34 -4.08 0.54
N ASP A 628 8.00 -4.86 -0.49
CA ASP A 628 8.07 -6.33 -0.51
C ASP A 628 9.47 -6.89 -0.13
N ARG A 629 10.52 -6.08 -0.25
CA ARG A 629 11.91 -6.44 0.09
C ARG A 629 12.31 -6.07 1.51
N GLY A 630 11.48 -5.30 2.21
CA GLY A 630 11.65 -4.91 3.61
C GLY A 630 11.95 -6.08 4.54
N PRO A 631 11.28 -7.25 4.42
CA PRO A 631 11.52 -8.36 5.33
C PRO A 631 12.95 -8.91 5.30
N VAL A 632 13.65 -8.76 4.16
CA VAL A 632 15.05 -9.17 4.03
C VAL A 632 15.96 -8.26 4.86
N LEU A 633 15.70 -6.94 4.84
CA LEU A 633 16.42 -5.98 5.68
C LEU A 633 16.15 -6.24 7.17
N GLU A 634 14.90 -6.53 7.53
CA GLU A 634 14.53 -6.91 8.90
C GLU A 634 15.29 -8.14 9.38
N SER A 635 15.34 -9.21 8.57
CA SER A 635 16.09 -10.43 8.89
C SER A 635 17.59 -10.16 9.08
N ILE A 636 18.21 -9.32 8.24
CA ILE A 636 19.64 -8.98 8.36
C ILE A 636 19.92 -8.25 9.67
N VAL A 637 19.12 -7.24 10.00
CA VAL A 637 19.30 -6.46 11.23
C VAL A 637 19.04 -7.33 12.46
N ALA A 638 17.94 -8.08 12.48
CA ALA A 638 17.60 -8.96 13.59
C ALA A 638 18.71 -10.00 13.86
N ARG A 639 19.27 -10.58 12.79
CA ARG A 639 20.40 -11.51 12.87
C ARG A 639 21.67 -10.84 13.38
N THR A 640 21.98 -9.64 12.89
CA THR A 640 23.17 -8.87 13.30
C THR A 640 23.09 -8.49 14.78
N LEU A 641 21.97 -7.94 15.24
CA LEU A 641 21.78 -7.56 16.64
C LEU A 641 21.88 -8.77 17.57
N ARG A 642 21.25 -9.88 17.20
CA ARG A 642 21.34 -11.13 17.96
C ARG A 642 22.77 -11.69 17.99
N GLN A 643 23.51 -11.58 16.88
CA GLN A 643 24.91 -11.97 16.82
C GLN A 643 25.79 -11.08 17.70
N VAL A 644 25.53 -9.77 17.76
CA VAL A 644 26.25 -8.85 18.66
C VAL A 644 26.02 -9.27 20.12
N GLU A 645 24.78 -9.59 20.50
CA GLU A 645 24.46 -10.06 21.85
C GLU A 645 25.11 -11.41 22.20
N SER A 646 25.17 -12.35 21.25
CA SER A 646 25.74 -13.68 21.51
C SER A 646 27.27 -13.69 21.48
N THR A 647 27.90 -12.92 20.60
CA THR A 647 29.36 -12.89 20.43
C THR A 647 30.05 -11.84 21.27
N GLN A 648 29.30 -10.87 21.83
CA GLN A 648 29.82 -9.69 22.54
C GLN A 648 30.80 -8.84 21.71
N SER A 649 30.81 -9.04 20.39
CA SER A 649 31.54 -8.19 19.44
C SER A 649 30.58 -7.16 18.87
N MET A 650 30.81 -5.88 19.18
CA MET A 650 30.01 -4.79 18.63
C MET A 650 30.17 -4.69 17.12
N ILE A 651 29.05 -4.51 16.42
CA ILE A 651 28.97 -4.18 15.01
C ILE A 651 28.24 -2.86 14.91
N ARG A 652 28.89 -1.83 14.37
CA ARG A 652 28.28 -0.52 14.17
C ARG A 652 27.29 -0.59 13.01
N ILE A 653 26.07 -0.09 13.23
CA ILE A 653 25.01 -0.04 12.21
C ILE A 653 24.77 1.41 11.82
N LEU A 654 24.88 1.69 10.52
CA LEU A 654 24.51 2.98 9.92
C LEU A 654 23.29 2.79 9.01
N GLY A 655 22.15 3.34 9.41
CA GLY A 655 20.96 3.46 8.57
C GLY A 655 20.94 4.79 7.82
N LEU A 656 20.93 4.74 6.49
CA LEU A 656 20.70 5.90 5.63
C LEU A 656 19.29 5.82 5.05
N SER A 657 18.54 6.91 5.12
CA SER A 657 17.20 6.94 4.57
C SER A 657 16.81 8.29 4.01
N ALA A 658 15.79 8.30 3.15
CA ALA A 658 15.01 9.48 2.86
C ALA A 658 14.30 10.01 4.14
N THR A 659 13.62 11.14 4.05
CA THR A 659 12.88 11.72 5.19
C THR A 659 11.73 10.80 5.60
N LEU A 660 11.88 10.10 6.72
CA LEU A 660 10.91 9.13 7.23
C LEU A 660 9.93 9.79 8.21
N PRO A 661 8.66 9.37 8.24
CA PRO A 661 7.71 9.89 9.22
C PRO A 661 7.85 9.27 10.61
N ASN A 662 8.01 7.95 10.69
CA ASN A 662 8.20 7.21 11.95
C ASN A 662 9.68 6.85 12.19
N TYR A 663 10.56 7.84 12.07
CA TYR A 663 12.00 7.67 12.27
C TYR A 663 12.38 7.15 13.67
N LEU A 664 11.57 7.43 14.70
CA LEU A 664 11.80 6.93 16.06
C LEU A 664 11.65 5.40 16.16
N ASP A 665 10.69 4.83 15.45
CA ASP A 665 10.48 3.38 15.43
C ASP A 665 11.64 2.69 14.71
N VAL A 666 12.08 3.26 13.59
CA VAL A 666 13.24 2.77 12.85
C VAL A 666 14.53 2.91 13.67
N ALA A 667 14.69 4.00 14.41
CA ALA A 667 15.83 4.19 15.33
C ALA A 667 15.83 3.13 16.42
N THR A 668 14.67 2.83 17.01
CA THR A 668 14.50 1.78 18.02
C THR A 668 14.88 0.41 17.44
N PHE A 669 14.41 0.11 16.22
CA PHE A 669 14.73 -1.13 15.52
C PHE A 669 16.23 -1.30 15.22
N LEU A 670 16.93 -0.22 14.84
CA LEU A 670 18.38 -0.24 14.60
C LEU A 670 19.21 -0.13 15.89
N HIS A 671 18.57 -0.09 17.07
CA HIS A 671 19.22 0.16 18.36
C HIS A 671 20.08 1.45 18.35
N VAL A 672 19.54 2.52 17.73
CA VAL A 672 20.17 3.85 17.66
C VAL A 672 19.76 4.66 18.87
N ASN A 673 20.73 5.29 19.55
CA ASN A 673 20.43 6.22 20.64
C ASN A 673 19.80 7.52 20.08
N PRO A 674 18.54 7.85 20.43
CA PRO A 674 17.86 9.02 19.87
C PRO A 674 18.49 10.37 20.21
N TYR A 675 19.32 10.45 21.26
CA TYR A 675 19.97 11.70 21.67
C TYR A 675 21.30 11.97 20.96
N ILE A 676 21.96 10.93 20.45
CA ILE A 676 23.33 11.02 19.90
C ILE A 676 23.37 10.59 18.43
N GLY A 677 22.74 9.47 18.10
CA GLY A 677 22.85 8.80 16.80
C GLY A 677 21.70 9.04 15.83
N LEU A 678 20.60 9.66 16.28
CA LEU A 678 19.45 9.96 15.43
C LEU A 678 19.56 11.36 14.82
N PHE A 679 19.56 11.42 13.50
CA PHE A 679 19.59 12.67 12.73
C PHE A 679 18.40 12.71 11.77
N TYR A 680 17.54 13.72 11.92
CA TYR A 680 16.40 13.92 11.04
C TYR A 680 16.44 15.32 10.43
N PHE A 681 16.53 15.38 9.10
CA PHE A 681 16.57 16.61 8.32
C PHE A 681 15.34 16.67 7.41
N ASP A 682 14.49 17.67 7.58
CA ASP A 682 13.33 17.87 6.69
C ASP A 682 13.72 18.41 5.30
N GLY A 683 12.70 18.66 4.46
CA GLY A 683 12.87 19.16 3.09
C GLY A 683 13.64 20.47 2.96
N ARG A 684 13.78 21.28 4.03
CA ARG A 684 14.50 22.57 4.00
C ARG A 684 16.02 22.39 3.91
N PHE A 685 16.53 21.20 4.18
CA PHE A 685 17.95 20.87 4.00
C PHE A 685 18.28 20.32 2.60
N ARG A 686 17.31 20.26 1.69
CA ARG A 686 17.57 19.83 0.31
C ARG A 686 18.55 20.81 -0.35
N PRO A 687 19.62 20.33 -1.01
CA PRO A 687 20.64 21.22 -1.60
C PRO A 687 20.07 22.12 -2.70
N VAL A 688 19.05 21.64 -3.42
CA VAL A 688 18.29 22.38 -4.41
C VAL A 688 16.81 22.32 -4.00
N PRO A 689 16.19 23.43 -3.58
CA PRO A 689 14.77 23.49 -3.22
C PRO A 689 13.86 22.92 -4.33
N LEU A 690 12.78 22.25 -3.95
CA LEU A 690 11.85 21.62 -4.88
C LEU A 690 10.51 22.36 -4.92
N GLY A 691 10.11 22.89 -6.08
CA GLY A 691 8.72 23.25 -6.36
C GLY A 691 7.93 22.00 -6.77
N GLN A 692 6.67 21.88 -6.33
CA GLN A 692 5.83 20.73 -6.63
C GLN A 692 4.52 21.19 -7.27
N THR A 693 4.15 20.57 -8.38
CA THR A 693 2.94 20.89 -9.14
C THR A 693 2.09 19.64 -9.31
N PHE A 694 0.83 19.69 -8.89
CA PHE A 694 -0.11 18.58 -8.98
C PHE A 694 -1.22 18.93 -9.96
N ILE A 695 -1.41 18.08 -10.95
CA ILE A 695 -2.38 18.28 -12.02
C ILE A 695 -3.36 17.12 -11.99
N GLY A 696 -4.62 17.41 -11.68
CA GLY A 696 -5.73 16.47 -11.70
C GLY A 696 -6.60 16.64 -12.93
N ILE A 697 -6.61 15.67 -13.83
CA ILE A 697 -7.40 15.72 -15.07
C ILE A 697 -8.86 15.39 -14.77
N LYS A 698 -9.76 16.29 -15.19
CA LYS A 698 -11.20 16.23 -14.87
C LYS A 698 -12.00 15.29 -15.75
N THR A 699 -11.48 14.97 -16.93
CA THR A 699 -12.18 14.11 -17.90
C THR A 699 -12.35 12.70 -17.37
N THR A 700 -13.56 12.18 -17.46
CA THR A 700 -13.96 10.85 -16.96
C THR A 700 -13.75 9.75 -17.99
N ASN A 701 -13.94 10.04 -19.29
CA ASN A 701 -13.70 9.08 -20.35
C ASN A 701 -12.20 8.75 -20.44
N LYS A 702 -11.83 7.47 -20.27
CA LYS A 702 -10.43 7.01 -20.22
C LYS A 702 -9.61 7.37 -21.46
N VAL A 703 -10.20 7.26 -22.65
CA VAL A 703 -9.48 7.55 -23.91
C VAL A 703 -9.16 9.04 -24.00
N GLN A 704 -10.17 9.89 -23.79
CA GLN A 704 -9.98 11.33 -23.78
C GLN A 704 -9.06 11.76 -22.63
N GLN A 705 -9.18 11.10 -21.48
CA GLN A 705 -8.32 11.34 -20.33
C GLN A 705 -6.85 11.07 -20.67
N LEU A 706 -6.52 9.96 -21.35
CA LEU A 706 -5.15 9.67 -21.82
C LEU A 706 -4.63 10.74 -22.79
N ASN A 707 -5.46 11.16 -23.74
CA ASN A 707 -5.09 12.22 -24.69
C ASN A 707 -4.83 13.56 -23.99
N HIS A 708 -5.69 13.94 -23.04
CA HIS A 708 -5.48 15.12 -22.20
C HIS A 708 -4.24 14.96 -21.31
N MET A 709 -3.92 13.75 -20.79
CA MET A 709 -2.66 13.52 -20.07
C MET A 709 -1.46 13.81 -20.97
N ASP A 710 -1.51 13.36 -22.23
CA ASP A 710 -0.46 13.61 -23.21
C ASP A 710 -0.34 15.08 -23.61
N GLU A 711 -1.46 15.79 -23.68
CA GLU A 711 -1.48 17.23 -23.99
C GLU A 711 -0.88 18.04 -22.85
N VAL A 712 -1.33 17.80 -21.63
CA VAL A 712 -0.81 18.48 -20.45
C VAL A 712 0.66 18.12 -20.18
N CYS A 713 1.05 16.87 -20.44
CA CYS A 713 2.46 16.46 -20.39
C CYS A 713 3.30 17.24 -21.40
N TYR A 714 2.84 17.35 -22.65
CA TYR A 714 3.53 18.12 -23.70
C TYR A 714 3.66 19.60 -23.34
N GLU A 715 2.61 20.24 -22.85
CA GLU A 715 2.64 21.65 -22.43
C GLU A 715 3.68 21.90 -21.33
N ASN A 716 3.71 21.04 -20.30
CA ASN A 716 4.65 21.19 -19.20
C ASN A 716 6.10 20.91 -19.63
N VAL A 717 6.32 19.90 -20.47
CA VAL A 717 7.64 19.60 -21.04
C VAL A 717 8.13 20.78 -21.90
N LEU A 718 7.26 21.34 -22.74
CA LEU A 718 7.58 22.48 -23.59
C LEU A 718 7.96 23.72 -22.78
N LYS A 719 7.20 24.05 -21.72
CA LYS A 719 7.51 25.18 -20.83
C LYS A 719 8.94 25.11 -20.29
N GLN A 720 9.36 23.93 -19.84
CA GLN A 720 10.70 23.71 -19.30
C GLN A 720 11.80 23.78 -20.37
N ILE A 721 11.55 23.25 -21.55
CA ILE A 721 12.51 23.25 -22.65
C ILE A 721 12.69 24.64 -23.25
N MET A 722 11.61 25.43 -23.32
CA MET A 722 11.68 26.85 -23.70
C MET A 722 12.55 27.66 -22.73
N ALA A 723 12.57 27.29 -21.45
CA ALA A 723 13.49 27.84 -20.45
C ALA A 723 14.93 27.28 -20.55
N GLY A 724 15.20 26.38 -21.50
CA GLY A 724 16.52 25.78 -21.74
C GLY A 724 16.85 24.60 -20.82
N HIS A 725 15.87 24.04 -20.11
CA HIS A 725 16.06 22.98 -19.14
C HIS A 725 15.86 21.57 -19.73
N GLN A 726 16.51 20.57 -19.13
CA GLN A 726 16.28 19.15 -19.44
C GLN A 726 15.15 18.59 -18.59
N VAL A 727 14.35 17.69 -19.16
CA VAL A 727 13.16 17.13 -18.53
C VAL A 727 13.22 15.61 -18.53
N MET A 728 12.89 15.00 -17.38
CA MET A 728 12.61 13.56 -17.29
C MET A 728 11.12 13.33 -17.17
N VAL A 729 10.57 12.44 -18.00
CA VAL A 729 9.16 12.04 -17.96
C VAL A 729 9.08 10.59 -17.47
N PHE A 730 8.50 10.38 -16.29
CA PHE A 730 8.29 9.07 -15.70
C PHE A 730 6.93 8.50 -16.11
N VAL A 731 6.95 7.26 -16.60
CA VAL A 731 5.79 6.46 -16.96
C VAL A 731 5.86 5.07 -16.30
N HIS A 732 4.72 4.37 -16.26
CA HIS A 732 4.57 3.14 -15.46
C HIS A 732 4.76 1.84 -16.25
N ALA A 733 4.91 1.91 -17.58
CA ALA A 733 5.11 0.74 -18.42
C ALA A 733 6.24 0.95 -19.44
N ARG A 734 6.92 -0.15 -19.80
CA ARG A 734 8.02 -0.16 -20.79
C ARG A 734 7.51 0.27 -22.17
N ASN A 735 6.40 -0.29 -22.63
CA ASN A 735 5.81 0.11 -23.91
C ASN A 735 5.28 1.55 -23.87
N ALA A 736 4.86 2.04 -22.70
CA ALA A 736 4.46 3.43 -22.51
C ALA A 736 5.63 4.42 -22.61
N THR A 737 6.89 4.03 -22.35
CA THR A 737 8.03 4.95 -22.57
C THR A 737 8.16 5.29 -24.05
N VAL A 738 8.04 4.27 -24.90
CA VAL A 738 8.14 4.41 -26.35
C VAL A 738 6.96 5.21 -26.90
N ARG A 739 5.73 4.83 -26.50
CA ARG A 739 4.50 5.50 -26.93
C ARG A 739 4.49 6.98 -26.56
N THR A 740 4.87 7.29 -25.32
CA THR A 740 4.91 8.68 -24.84
C THR A 740 6.03 9.47 -25.53
N ALA A 741 7.22 8.88 -25.72
CA ALA A 741 8.31 9.55 -26.43
C ALA A 741 7.95 9.87 -27.89
N MET A 742 7.35 8.90 -28.60
CA MET A 742 6.86 9.11 -29.97
C MET A 742 5.71 10.12 -30.01
N GLY A 743 4.75 10.05 -29.08
CA GLY A 743 3.63 11.00 -29.01
C GLY A 743 4.08 12.45 -28.75
N LEU A 744 5.04 12.66 -27.83
CA LEU A 744 5.62 13.97 -27.57
C LEU A 744 6.39 14.51 -28.79
N ARG A 745 7.15 13.64 -29.45
CA ARG A 745 7.88 13.96 -30.70
C ARG A 745 6.94 14.35 -31.82
N GLU A 746 5.86 13.60 -32.04
CA GLU A 746 4.86 13.90 -33.08
C GLU A 746 4.13 15.23 -32.79
N LYS A 747 3.75 15.48 -31.53
CA LYS A 747 3.18 16.78 -31.13
C LYS A 747 4.15 17.94 -31.35
N ALA A 748 5.44 17.74 -31.05
CA ALA A 748 6.47 18.74 -31.32
C ALA A 748 6.62 19.03 -32.81
N LYS A 749 6.54 18.02 -33.68
CA LYS A 749 6.59 18.18 -35.14
C LYS A 749 5.33 18.86 -35.69
N ASN A 750 4.14 18.43 -35.25
CA ASN A 750 2.86 18.98 -35.71
C ASN A 750 2.71 20.46 -35.34
N ASN A 751 3.22 20.87 -34.17
CA ASN A 751 3.17 22.26 -33.72
C ASN A 751 4.39 23.10 -34.17
N GLY A 752 5.36 22.51 -34.89
CA GLY A 752 6.55 23.22 -35.36
C GLY A 752 7.56 23.59 -34.26
N HIS A 753 7.47 22.99 -33.07
CA HIS A 753 8.32 23.31 -31.92
C HIS A 753 9.59 22.44 -31.84
N ILE A 754 9.81 21.51 -32.78
CA ILE A 754 10.90 20.53 -32.75
C ILE A 754 12.29 21.17 -32.62
N CYS A 755 12.49 22.37 -33.17
CA CYS A 755 13.75 23.11 -33.12
C CYS A 755 14.24 23.38 -31.68
N HIS A 756 13.31 23.50 -30.72
CA HIS A 756 13.66 23.72 -29.31
C HIS A 756 14.21 22.47 -28.61
N PHE A 757 13.91 21.28 -29.13
CA PHE A 757 14.31 20.00 -28.55
C PHE A 757 15.69 19.56 -29.03
N LEU A 758 16.21 20.16 -30.10
CA LEU A 758 17.50 19.79 -30.69
C LEU A 758 18.68 20.28 -29.82
N SER A 759 19.69 19.43 -29.68
CA SER A 759 20.97 19.80 -29.07
C SER A 759 21.78 20.64 -30.06
N PRO A 760 22.60 21.61 -29.59
CA PRO A 760 23.58 22.28 -30.45
C PRO A 760 24.50 21.24 -31.10
N GLN A 761 24.64 21.31 -32.44
CA GLN A 761 25.42 20.36 -33.23
C GLN A 761 26.92 20.68 -33.15
N GLY A 762 27.57 20.15 -32.11
CA GLY A 762 29.03 20.17 -31.96
C GLY A 762 29.72 18.91 -32.49
N SER A 763 31.06 18.89 -32.49
CA SER A 763 31.85 17.71 -32.83
C SER A 763 31.53 16.49 -31.95
N GLU A 764 31.22 16.73 -30.67
CA GLU A 764 30.79 15.71 -29.70
C GLU A 764 29.44 15.06 -30.06
N TYR A 765 28.50 15.85 -30.60
CA TYR A 765 27.20 15.35 -31.04
C TYR A 765 27.34 14.35 -32.21
N GLY A 766 28.24 14.62 -33.16
CA GLY A 766 28.52 13.70 -34.26
C GLY A 766 29.15 12.37 -33.82
N GLN A 767 29.88 12.34 -32.70
CA GLN A 767 30.39 11.10 -32.10
C GLN A 767 29.26 10.34 -31.39
N ALA A 768 28.42 11.05 -30.63
CA ALA A 768 27.25 10.50 -29.98
C ALA A 768 26.29 9.82 -30.98
N GLU A 769 26.00 10.49 -32.10
CA GLU A 769 25.14 9.95 -33.14
C GLU A 769 25.70 8.65 -33.74
N LYS A 770 27.01 8.58 -34.00
CA LYS A 770 27.67 7.34 -34.47
C LYS A 770 27.58 6.21 -33.46
N GLN A 771 27.64 6.51 -32.16
CA GLN A 771 27.48 5.51 -31.09
C GLN A 771 26.04 5.00 -31.03
N VAL A 772 25.06 5.89 -31.14
CA VAL A 772 23.64 5.53 -31.15
C VAL A 772 23.30 4.67 -32.37
N GLN A 773 23.83 4.99 -33.56
CA GLN A 773 23.62 4.20 -34.78
C GLN A 773 24.12 2.76 -34.66
N ARG A 774 25.14 2.50 -33.83
CA ARG A 774 25.67 1.15 -33.53
C ARG A 774 24.78 0.35 -32.57
N SER A 775 23.86 0.99 -31.85
CA SER A 775 22.95 0.30 -30.94
C SER A 775 22.01 -0.63 -31.74
N ARG A 776 21.68 -1.77 -31.13
CA ARG A 776 20.67 -2.71 -31.67
C ARG A 776 19.24 -2.18 -31.50
N ASN A 777 19.02 -1.21 -30.61
CA ASN A 777 17.70 -0.69 -30.32
C ASN A 777 17.23 0.29 -31.42
N LYS A 778 16.25 -0.15 -32.22
CA LYS A 778 15.63 0.66 -33.28
C LYS A 778 14.99 1.95 -32.75
N GLN A 779 14.27 1.87 -31.63
CA GLN A 779 13.55 3.01 -31.05
C GLN A 779 14.52 4.10 -30.59
N LEU A 780 15.67 3.72 -30.03
CA LEU A 780 16.70 4.66 -29.62
C LEU A 780 17.28 5.44 -30.82
N ARG A 781 17.54 4.74 -31.94
CA ARG A 781 18.06 5.35 -33.17
C ARG A 781 17.08 6.34 -33.81
N GLU A 782 15.77 6.08 -33.70
CA GLU A 782 14.74 6.94 -34.26
C GLU A 782 14.44 8.19 -33.43
N LEU A 783 14.58 8.11 -32.09
CA LEU A 783 14.25 9.19 -31.17
C LEU A 783 15.40 10.17 -30.96
N PHE A 784 16.65 9.68 -30.92
CA PHE A 784 17.84 10.49 -30.59
C PHE A 784 18.04 11.73 -31.47
N PRO A 785 17.87 11.67 -32.82
CA PRO A 785 18.08 12.84 -33.68
C PRO A 785 17.15 14.01 -33.38
N ASP A 786 15.95 13.70 -32.84
CA ASP A 786 14.92 14.68 -32.50
C ASP A 786 15.06 15.17 -31.03
N GLY A 787 16.12 14.78 -30.31
CA GLY A 787 16.40 15.21 -28.92
C GLY A 787 15.66 14.42 -27.83
N PHE A 788 14.99 13.32 -28.20
CA PHE A 788 14.25 12.43 -27.31
C PHE A 788 15.01 11.13 -27.08
N SER A 789 14.78 10.49 -25.93
CA SER A 789 15.27 9.13 -25.67
C SER A 789 14.38 8.40 -24.67
N ILE A 790 14.59 7.09 -24.57
CA ILE A 790 13.87 6.20 -23.65
C ILE A 790 14.85 5.52 -22.68
N HIS A 791 14.38 5.21 -21.47
CA HIS A 791 15.13 4.40 -20.51
C HIS A 791 14.21 3.51 -19.67
N HIS A 792 14.38 2.19 -19.78
CA HIS A 792 13.66 1.23 -18.94
C HIS A 792 14.48 -0.04 -18.72
N ALA A 793 14.12 -0.84 -17.71
CA ALA A 793 14.85 -2.06 -17.35
C ALA A 793 14.91 -3.12 -18.48
N GLY A 794 13.96 -3.11 -19.41
CA GLY A 794 13.95 -3.98 -20.59
C GLY A 794 15.01 -3.64 -21.65
N MET A 795 15.68 -2.50 -21.56
CA MET A 795 16.81 -2.16 -22.45
C MET A 795 18.09 -2.86 -21.99
N LEU A 796 18.95 -3.20 -22.95
CA LEU A 796 20.29 -3.71 -22.68
C LEU A 796 21.08 -2.74 -21.78
N ARG A 797 21.90 -3.28 -20.87
CA ARG A 797 22.71 -2.48 -19.94
C ARG A 797 23.63 -1.49 -20.66
N GLN A 798 24.18 -1.91 -21.80
CA GLN A 798 25.04 -1.06 -22.65
C GLN A 798 24.28 0.16 -23.19
N ASP A 799 23.06 -0.05 -23.70
CA ASP A 799 22.21 1.04 -24.20
C ASP A 799 21.75 1.98 -23.07
N ARG A 800 21.42 1.44 -21.90
CA ARG A 800 21.07 2.27 -20.72
C ARG A 800 22.22 3.18 -20.31
N SER A 801 23.44 2.62 -20.19
CA SER A 801 24.64 3.39 -19.84
C SER A 801 24.95 4.45 -20.90
N LEU A 802 24.70 4.13 -22.18
CA LEU A 802 24.84 5.10 -23.28
C LEU A 802 23.85 6.26 -23.12
N VAL A 803 22.55 5.98 -22.92
CA VAL A 803 21.52 7.00 -22.74
C VAL A 803 21.79 7.88 -21.52
N GLU A 804 22.24 7.29 -20.41
CA GLU A 804 22.62 8.01 -19.18
C GLU A 804 23.75 9.02 -19.45
N ASN A 805 24.80 8.60 -20.17
CA ASN A 805 25.91 9.47 -20.56
C ASN A 805 25.49 10.57 -21.54
N LEU A 806 24.62 10.25 -22.49
CA LEU A 806 24.11 11.22 -23.47
C LEU A 806 23.20 12.28 -22.81
N PHE A 807 22.43 11.88 -21.81
CA PHE A 807 21.60 12.80 -21.04
C PHE A 807 22.44 13.68 -20.11
N SER A 808 23.44 13.13 -19.41
CA SER A 808 24.31 13.91 -18.53
C SER A 808 25.14 14.96 -19.28
N ASN A 809 25.55 14.66 -20.50
CA ASN A 809 26.25 15.59 -21.40
C ASN A 809 25.32 16.64 -22.06
N GLY A 810 24.00 16.55 -21.86
CA GLY A 810 23.05 17.53 -22.39
C GLY A 810 22.63 17.32 -23.85
N HIS A 811 23.02 16.21 -24.48
CA HIS A 811 22.64 15.87 -25.86
C HIS A 811 21.18 15.43 -25.99
N ILE A 812 20.59 14.88 -24.92
CA ILE A 812 19.18 14.53 -24.84
C ILE A 812 18.46 15.58 -23.98
N LYS A 813 17.39 16.19 -24.51
CA LYS A 813 16.58 17.19 -23.78
C LYS A 813 15.43 16.55 -23.01
N VAL A 814 14.80 15.53 -23.59
CA VAL A 814 13.67 14.81 -22.98
C VAL A 814 14.02 13.33 -22.87
N LEU A 815 14.02 12.84 -21.63
CA LEU A 815 14.21 11.42 -21.34
C LEU A 815 12.92 10.84 -20.78
N VAL A 816 12.29 9.91 -21.51
CA VAL A 816 11.11 9.19 -21.01
C VAL A 816 11.55 7.88 -20.37
N CYS A 817 11.25 7.69 -19.09
CA CYS A 817 11.77 6.57 -18.33
C CYS A 817 10.75 5.93 -17.37
N THR A 818 11.08 4.74 -16.86
CA THR A 818 10.32 4.08 -15.79
C THR A 818 10.88 4.41 -14.42
N ALA A 819 10.08 4.25 -13.36
CA ALA A 819 10.47 4.52 -11.95
C ALA A 819 11.79 3.84 -11.53
N THR A 820 12.17 2.73 -12.17
CA THR A 820 13.46 2.05 -11.97
C THR A 820 14.69 2.95 -12.11
N LEU A 821 14.63 3.99 -12.95
CA LEU A 821 15.75 4.94 -13.10
C LEU A 821 15.97 5.75 -11.81
N ALA A 822 14.88 6.15 -11.13
CA ALA A 822 14.95 6.95 -9.91
C ALA A 822 15.67 6.20 -8.76
N TRP A 823 15.58 4.88 -8.75
CA TRP A 823 16.26 4.01 -7.78
C TRP A 823 17.66 3.58 -8.21
N GLY A 824 17.87 3.40 -9.53
CA GLY A 824 19.03 2.67 -10.04
C GLY A 824 20.29 3.50 -10.30
N VAL A 825 20.16 4.78 -10.64
CA VAL A 825 21.28 5.62 -11.12
C VAL A 825 21.16 7.04 -10.60
N ASN A 826 22.29 7.66 -10.24
CA ASN A 826 22.32 9.07 -9.86
C ASN A 826 22.32 10.04 -11.06
N LEU A 827 21.20 10.09 -11.81
CA LEU A 827 21.02 11.00 -12.94
C LEU A 827 19.98 12.09 -12.60
N PRO A 828 20.40 13.33 -12.26
CA PRO A 828 19.48 14.43 -11.99
C PRO A 828 19.05 15.18 -13.27
N ALA A 829 17.85 15.75 -13.24
CA ALA A 829 17.32 16.66 -14.28
C ALA A 829 16.76 17.91 -13.61
N HIS A 830 16.61 19.03 -14.33
CA HIS A 830 16.03 20.25 -13.75
C HIS A 830 14.56 20.02 -13.36
N ALA A 831 13.77 19.50 -14.30
CA ALA A 831 12.36 19.20 -14.11
C ALA A 831 12.05 17.72 -14.30
N VAL A 832 11.13 17.21 -13.49
CA VAL A 832 10.67 15.83 -13.52
C VAL A 832 9.15 15.81 -13.60
N VAL A 833 8.60 15.04 -14.54
CA VAL A 833 7.16 14.91 -14.77
C VAL A 833 6.75 13.45 -14.57
N ILE A 834 5.81 13.17 -13.68
CA ILE A 834 5.19 11.85 -13.52
C ILE A 834 3.89 11.85 -14.34
N LYS A 835 3.86 11.10 -15.43
CA LYS A 835 2.69 10.99 -16.33
C LYS A 835 1.85 9.77 -15.95
N GLY A 836 0.67 10.04 -15.39
CA GLY A 836 -0.20 9.02 -14.83
C GLY A 836 0.32 8.54 -13.48
N THR A 837 -0.53 7.90 -12.68
CA THR A 837 -0.15 7.45 -11.32
C THR A 837 -0.67 6.05 -10.99
N GLN A 838 -1.02 5.28 -12.02
CA GLN A 838 -1.55 3.93 -11.88
C GLN A 838 -0.53 2.94 -12.44
N ILE A 839 -0.18 1.94 -11.63
CA ILE A 839 0.69 0.82 -11.99
C ILE A 839 -0.14 -0.45 -11.98
N TYR A 840 0.05 -1.32 -12.97
CA TYR A 840 -0.57 -2.64 -12.94
C TYR A 840 0.20 -3.56 -11.98
N ALA A 841 -0.42 -3.91 -10.84
CA ALA A 841 0.17 -4.83 -9.88
C ALA A 841 -0.15 -6.27 -10.28
N ALA A 842 0.82 -6.94 -10.91
CA ALA A 842 0.67 -8.29 -11.43
C ALA A 842 0.16 -9.31 -10.39
N LYS A 843 0.60 -9.20 -9.12
CA LYS A 843 0.21 -10.04 -7.98
C LYS A 843 -1.27 -9.90 -7.61
N ARG A 844 -1.80 -8.68 -7.62
CA ARG A 844 -3.20 -8.38 -7.24
C ARG A 844 -4.16 -8.46 -8.44
N GLY A 845 -3.64 -8.57 -9.65
CA GLY A 845 -4.42 -8.58 -10.88
C GLY A 845 -5.14 -7.25 -11.18
N SER A 846 -4.80 -6.18 -10.48
CA SER A 846 -5.47 -4.88 -10.55
C SER A 846 -4.49 -3.73 -10.73
N PHE A 847 -5.00 -2.58 -11.19
CA PHE A 847 -4.25 -1.33 -11.14
C PHE A 847 -4.20 -0.83 -9.69
N VAL A 848 -3.01 -0.44 -9.25
CA VAL A 848 -2.71 0.11 -7.93
C VAL A 848 -2.08 1.48 -8.13
N ASP A 849 -2.34 2.38 -7.19
CA ASP A 849 -1.76 3.72 -7.21
C ASP A 849 -0.25 3.68 -6.90
N LEU A 850 0.51 4.58 -7.52
CA LEU A 850 1.95 4.74 -7.29
C LEU A 850 2.24 5.07 -5.82
N GLY A 851 3.15 4.34 -5.20
CA GLY A 851 3.55 4.57 -3.81
C GLY A 851 4.15 5.97 -3.61
N ILE A 852 3.91 6.57 -2.44
CA ILE A 852 4.46 7.89 -2.11
C ILE A 852 6.00 7.90 -2.08
N LEU A 853 6.62 6.79 -1.67
CA LEU A 853 8.07 6.63 -1.63
C LEU A 853 8.67 6.71 -3.04
N ASP A 854 8.05 6.04 -4.02
CA ASP A 854 8.45 6.14 -5.42
C ASP A 854 8.33 7.58 -5.94
N VAL A 855 7.23 8.26 -5.62
CA VAL A 855 7.04 9.67 -5.98
C VAL A 855 8.15 10.54 -5.40
N MET A 856 8.45 10.38 -4.11
CA MET A 856 9.51 11.15 -3.44
C MET A 856 10.90 10.85 -4.03
N GLN A 857 11.16 9.60 -4.41
CA GLN A 857 12.41 9.22 -5.04
C GLN A 857 12.56 9.80 -6.45
N ILE A 858 11.48 9.79 -7.23
CA ILE A 858 11.41 10.41 -8.55
C ILE A 858 11.62 11.92 -8.44
N PHE A 859 10.91 12.58 -7.52
CA PHE A 859 11.09 14.00 -7.22
C PHE A 859 12.48 14.32 -6.69
N GLY A 860 13.13 13.38 -6.02
CA GLY A 860 14.53 13.43 -5.62
C GLY A 860 15.50 13.70 -6.78
N ARG A 861 15.12 13.35 -8.02
CA ARG A 861 15.91 13.61 -9.24
C ARG A 861 15.75 15.00 -9.83
N ALA A 862 14.78 15.79 -9.35
CA ALA A 862 14.55 17.16 -9.81
C ALA A 862 15.51 18.18 -9.16
N GLY A 863 16.17 19.00 -9.96
CA GLY A 863 17.19 19.97 -9.57
C GLY A 863 18.60 19.37 -9.56
N ARG A 864 19.46 19.82 -10.46
CA ARG A 864 20.87 19.40 -10.55
C ARG A 864 21.72 20.20 -9.55
N PRO A 865 22.39 19.53 -8.59
CA PRO A 865 23.30 20.21 -7.69
C PRO A 865 24.36 20.99 -8.48
N GLN A 866 24.67 22.22 -8.07
CA GLN A 866 25.62 23.17 -8.70
C GLN A 866 25.14 23.88 -9.98
N PHE A 867 24.19 23.33 -10.73
CA PHE A 867 23.70 23.94 -11.98
C PHE A 867 22.38 24.70 -11.79
N ASP A 868 21.46 24.15 -11.01
CA ASP A 868 20.10 24.67 -10.88
C ASP A 868 19.89 25.36 -9.53
N LYS A 869 19.09 26.44 -9.50
CA LYS A 869 18.73 27.16 -8.26
C LYS A 869 17.58 26.51 -7.50
N PHE A 870 16.64 25.96 -8.25
CA PHE A 870 15.50 25.18 -7.75
C PHE A 870 15.24 24.04 -8.75
N GLY A 871 14.54 23.01 -8.32
CA GLY A 871 14.03 21.94 -9.18
C GLY A 871 12.51 21.96 -9.20
N GLU A 872 11.91 21.35 -10.22
CA GLU A 872 10.46 21.28 -10.38
C GLU A 872 9.99 19.83 -10.54
N GLY A 873 9.08 19.40 -9.66
CA GLY A 873 8.44 18.08 -9.70
C GLY A 873 6.96 18.22 -10.05
N ILE A 874 6.54 17.62 -11.15
CA ILE A 874 5.17 17.72 -11.67
C ILE A 874 4.54 16.33 -11.64
N ILE A 875 3.34 16.19 -11.06
CA ILE A 875 2.54 14.96 -11.10
C ILE A 875 1.27 15.21 -11.89
N ILE A 876 1.05 14.38 -12.92
CA ILE A 876 -0.17 14.37 -13.71
C ILE A 876 -0.95 13.12 -13.32
N THR A 877 -2.11 13.33 -12.70
CA THR A 877 -2.98 12.27 -12.18
C THR A 877 -4.43 12.53 -12.57
N THR A 878 -5.30 11.59 -12.24
CA THR A 878 -6.74 11.73 -12.38
C THR A 878 -7.29 12.61 -11.24
N HIS A 879 -8.36 13.36 -11.50
CA HIS A 879 -8.88 14.34 -10.52
C HIS A 879 -9.30 13.71 -9.18
N ASP A 880 -9.82 12.47 -9.20
CA ASP A 880 -10.16 11.69 -8.01
C ASP A 880 -8.94 11.44 -7.10
N LYS A 881 -7.77 11.23 -7.69
CA LYS A 881 -6.52 10.94 -6.99
C LYS A 881 -5.70 12.18 -6.62
N LEU A 882 -6.04 13.36 -7.16
CA LEU A 882 -5.36 14.61 -6.83
C LEU A 882 -5.34 14.86 -5.31
N SER A 883 -6.51 14.74 -4.69
CA SER A 883 -6.66 14.88 -3.23
C SER A 883 -5.88 13.83 -2.46
N HIS A 884 -5.83 12.60 -2.97
CA HIS A 884 -5.07 11.51 -2.38
C HIS A 884 -3.57 11.85 -2.34
N TYR A 885 -2.94 12.20 -3.46
CA TYR A 885 -1.50 12.54 -3.49
C TYR A 885 -1.14 13.79 -2.69
N LEU A 886 -1.99 14.82 -2.70
CA LEU A 886 -1.81 15.99 -1.84
C LEU A 886 -1.87 15.60 -0.36
N THR A 887 -2.77 14.66 -0.02
CA THR A 887 -2.89 14.12 1.33
C THR A 887 -1.68 13.26 1.69
N LEU A 888 -1.20 12.36 0.83
CA LEU A 888 -0.03 11.51 1.10
C LEU A 888 1.28 12.30 1.26
N LEU A 889 1.38 13.47 0.64
CA LEU A 889 2.54 14.35 0.82
C LEU A 889 2.48 15.18 2.09
N THR A 890 1.28 15.39 2.64
CA THR A 890 1.04 16.18 3.85
C THR A 890 0.93 15.29 5.09
N GLN A 891 0.18 14.19 4.99
CA GLN A 891 0.14 13.07 5.90
C GLN A 891 1.36 12.18 5.66
N GLN A 892 2.33 12.34 6.53
CA GLN A 892 3.50 11.50 6.68
C GLN A 892 3.10 10.02 6.86
N ASN A 893 2.96 9.26 5.77
CA ASN A 893 2.54 7.85 5.81
C ASN A 893 3.56 6.98 6.55
N PRO A 894 3.21 6.37 7.70
CA PRO A 894 4.14 5.56 8.47
C PRO A 894 4.66 4.38 7.65
N ILE A 895 5.94 4.07 7.82
CA ILE A 895 6.56 2.86 7.27
C ILE A 895 6.11 1.68 8.12
N GLU A 896 5.34 0.79 7.51
CA GLU A 896 4.91 -0.47 8.12
C GLU A 896 5.78 -1.65 7.65
N SER A 897 5.97 -2.63 8.53
CA SER A 897 6.68 -3.89 8.22
C SER A 897 5.82 -4.84 7.37
N GLN A 898 6.42 -5.47 6.36
CA GLN A 898 5.82 -6.55 5.56
C GLN A 898 6.27 -7.96 6.01
N PHE A 899 6.87 -8.09 7.20
CA PHE A 899 7.54 -9.32 7.62
C PHE A 899 6.63 -10.55 7.76
N LEU A 900 5.34 -10.35 8.07
CA LEU A 900 4.37 -11.43 8.30
C LEU A 900 4.25 -12.40 7.11
N GLU A 901 4.28 -11.90 5.87
CA GLU A 901 4.16 -12.75 4.67
C GLU A 901 5.35 -13.70 4.48
N SER A 902 6.54 -13.30 4.97
CA SER A 902 7.80 -14.05 4.80
C SER A 902 8.30 -14.69 6.09
N LEU A 903 7.51 -14.65 7.15
CA LEU A 903 7.88 -15.14 8.47
C LEU A 903 8.24 -16.63 8.45
N ALA A 904 7.54 -17.45 7.67
CA ALA A 904 7.82 -18.88 7.53
C ALA A 904 9.22 -19.15 6.97
N ASP A 905 9.60 -18.45 5.90
CA ASP A 905 10.89 -18.62 5.25
C ASP A 905 12.04 -18.13 6.14
N ASN A 906 11.84 -17.00 6.83
CA ASN A 906 12.83 -16.42 7.72
C ASN A 906 13.00 -17.24 9.01
N LEU A 907 11.90 -17.74 9.60
CA LEU A 907 11.97 -18.63 10.76
C LEU A 907 12.69 -19.95 10.42
N ASN A 908 12.38 -20.56 9.27
CA ASN A 908 13.09 -21.75 8.80
C ASN A 908 14.59 -21.47 8.62
N ALA A 909 14.96 -20.27 8.16
CA ALA A 909 16.37 -19.90 7.99
C ALA A 909 17.13 -19.84 9.32
N GLU A 910 16.53 -19.22 10.35
CA GLU A 910 17.11 -19.16 11.69
C GLU A 910 17.18 -20.54 12.37
N ILE A 911 16.17 -21.38 12.16
CA ILE A 911 16.19 -22.78 12.63
C ILE A 911 17.27 -23.59 11.91
N ALA A 912 17.46 -23.38 10.60
CA ALA A 912 18.50 -24.04 9.82
C ALA A 912 19.91 -23.60 10.21
N LEU A 913 20.08 -22.33 10.60
CA LEU A 913 21.32 -21.80 11.17
C LEU A 913 21.62 -22.33 12.58
N GLY A 914 20.58 -22.80 13.28
CA GLY A 914 20.67 -23.22 14.68
C GLY A 914 20.70 -22.04 15.66
N THR A 915 20.35 -20.83 15.21
CA THR A 915 20.17 -19.68 16.11
C THR A 915 18.87 -19.83 16.89
N VAL A 916 17.82 -20.40 16.30
CA VAL A 916 16.53 -20.67 16.95
C VAL A 916 16.33 -22.17 17.09
N THR A 917 16.16 -22.66 18.31
CA THR A 917 15.95 -24.09 18.61
C THR A 917 14.62 -24.38 19.29
N ASN A 918 13.95 -23.36 19.85
CA ASN A 918 12.67 -23.51 20.52
C ASN A 918 11.78 -22.27 20.32
N VAL A 919 10.52 -22.37 20.75
CA VAL A 919 9.52 -21.29 20.63
C VAL A 919 9.95 -20.04 21.41
N GLU A 920 10.53 -20.17 22.61
CA GLU A 920 10.99 -19.02 23.41
C GLU A 920 12.10 -18.23 22.69
N GLU A 921 13.07 -18.92 22.10
CA GLU A 921 14.13 -18.32 21.29
C GLU A 921 13.58 -17.68 20.01
N ALA A 922 12.55 -18.26 19.40
CA ALA A 922 11.88 -17.66 18.26
C ALA A 922 11.13 -16.38 18.63
N VAL A 923 10.45 -16.36 19.78
CA VAL A 923 9.80 -15.15 20.33
C VAL A 923 10.85 -14.08 20.64
N LYS A 924 11.99 -14.47 21.23
CA LYS A 924 13.12 -13.55 21.45
C LYS A 924 13.65 -13.01 20.12
N TRP A 925 13.82 -13.86 19.09
CA TRP A 925 14.25 -13.43 17.75
C TRP A 925 13.29 -12.41 17.12
N ILE A 926 11.97 -12.62 17.20
CA ILE A 926 10.98 -11.66 16.69
C ILE A 926 11.13 -10.30 17.41
N SER A 927 11.60 -10.25 18.66
CA SER A 927 11.84 -8.98 19.38
C SER A 927 12.83 -8.04 18.69
N TYR A 928 13.76 -8.56 17.87
CA TYR A 928 14.73 -7.73 17.14
C TYR A 928 14.23 -7.28 15.76
N THR A 929 13.02 -7.68 15.36
CA THR A 929 12.44 -7.32 14.07
C THR A 929 11.75 -5.96 14.10
N TYR A 930 11.61 -5.32 12.94
CA TYR A 930 10.86 -4.08 12.84
C TYR A 930 9.36 -4.34 13.01
N LEU A 931 8.87 -5.51 12.59
CA LEU A 931 7.54 -6.02 12.90
C LEU A 931 7.18 -5.85 14.38
N TYR A 932 8.05 -6.28 15.32
CA TYR A 932 7.78 -6.16 16.75
C TYR A 932 7.60 -4.71 17.22
N VAL A 933 8.47 -3.81 16.75
CA VAL A 933 8.38 -2.38 17.08
C VAL A 933 7.06 -1.80 16.57
N ARG A 934 6.67 -2.14 15.33
CA ARG A 934 5.44 -1.66 14.71
C ARG A 934 4.17 -2.25 15.31
N MET A 935 4.16 -3.52 15.70
CA MET A 935 3.03 -4.13 16.41
C MET A 935 2.76 -3.43 17.75
N ARG A 936 3.80 -2.93 18.42
CA ARG A 936 3.64 -2.15 19.66
C ARG A 936 3.22 -0.71 19.41
N ALA A 937 3.74 -0.08 18.36
CA ALA A 937 3.43 1.30 18.03
C ALA A 937 2.02 1.46 17.41
N ASN A 938 1.59 0.49 16.60
CA ASN A 938 0.30 0.52 15.89
C ASN A 938 -0.35 -0.88 15.82
N PRO A 939 -0.87 -1.41 16.96
CA PRO A 939 -1.39 -2.78 17.03
C PRO A 939 -2.57 -3.06 16.09
N LEU A 940 -3.41 -2.06 15.80
CA LEU A 940 -4.62 -2.24 14.97
C LEU A 940 -4.29 -2.67 13.53
N VAL A 941 -3.21 -2.13 12.95
CA VAL A 941 -2.78 -2.49 11.58
C VAL A 941 -2.38 -3.96 11.47
N TYR A 942 -1.89 -4.53 12.56
CA TYR A 942 -1.47 -5.93 12.64
C TYR A 942 -2.58 -6.86 13.18
N GLY A 943 -3.83 -6.40 13.21
CA GLY A 943 -4.96 -7.21 13.67
C GLY A 943 -5.02 -7.42 15.19
N ILE A 944 -4.23 -6.66 15.97
CA ILE A 944 -4.24 -6.75 17.44
C ILE A 944 -5.23 -5.73 17.99
N SER A 945 -6.25 -6.21 18.69
CA SER A 945 -7.22 -5.34 19.36
C SER A 945 -6.58 -4.55 20.51
N HIS A 946 -7.06 -3.33 20.77
CA HIS A 946 -6.59 -2.54 21.91
C HIS A 946 -6.76 -3.26 23.26
N LYS A 947 -7.81 -4.07 23.41
CA LYS A 947 -8.02 -4.90 24.61
C LYS A 947 -6.93 -5.95 24.77
N ALA A 948 -6.57 -6.64 23.69
CA ALA A 948 -5.49 -7.62 23.70
C ALA A 948 -4.13 -6.97 24.04
N TYR A 949 -3.83 -5.80 23.47
CA TYR A 949 -2.61 -5.06 23.77
C TYR A 949 -2.52 -4.58 25.23
N GLN A 950 -3.64 -4.15 25.84
CA GLN A 950 -3.67 -3.77 27.25
C GLN A 950 -3.37 -4.96 28.19
N MET A 951 -3.84 -6.15 27.82
CA MET A 951 -3.60 -7.38 28.58
C MET A 951 -2.20 -7.95 28.37
N ASP A 952 -1.58 -7.70 27.21
CA ASP A 952 -0.22 -8.13 26.87
C ASP A 952 0.58 -6.98 26.19
N PRO A 953 1.11 -6.02 26.97
CA PRO A 953 1.87 -4.88 26.43
C PRO A 953 3.18 -5.29 25.74
N GLY A 954 3.73 -6.44 26.14
CA GLY A 954 4.94 -7.04 25.58
C GLY A 954 4.69 -7.85 24.31
N LEU A 955 3.43 -8.13 23.98
CA LEU A 955 3.00 -9.02 22.89
C LEU A 955 3.71 -10.39 22.92
N GLU A 956 3.99 -10.90 24.12
CA GLU A 956 4.69 -12.18 24.27
C GLU A 956 3.80 -13.34 23.84
N LYS A 957 2.56 -13.40 24.34
CA LYS A 957 1.60 -14.47 24.01
C LYS A 957 1.21 -14.43 22.54
N HIS A 958 1.05 -13.22 22.01
CA HIS A 958 0.68 -13.05 20.60
C HIS A 958 1.81 -13.52 19.67
N ARG A 959 3.08 -13.22 19.99
CA ARG A 959 4.23 -13.72 19.22
C ARG A 959 4.42 -15.22 19.37
N GLU A 960 4.17 -15.77 20.55
CA GLU A 960 4.19 -17.21 20.78
C GLU A 960 3.17 -17.92 19.88
N GLN A 961 1.91 -17.43 19.84
CA GLN A 961 0.87 -17.95 18.96
C GLN A 961 1.28 -17.89 17.48
N LEU A 962 1.85 -16.76 17.04
CA LEU A 962 2.35 -16.58 15.68
C LEU A 962 3.43 -17.60 15.33
N VAL A 963 4.40 -17.81 16.22
CA VAL A 963 5.49 -18.78 16.05
C VAL A 963 4.94 -20.20 15.99
N ILE A 964 4.00 -20.57 16.86
CA ILE A 964 3.39 -21.91 16.86
C ILE A 964 2.63 -22.17 15.56
N GLU A 965 1.85 -21.20 15.07
CA GLU A 965 1.12 -21.33 13.79
C GLU A 965 2.08 -21.56 12.62
N VAL A 966 3.16 -20.76 12.54
CA VAL A 966 4.18 -20.90 11.50
C VAL A 966 4.97 -22.21 11.67
N GLY A 967 5.27 -22.62 12.90
CA GLY A 967 5.92 -23.89 13.22
C GLY A 967 5.11 -25.08 12.71
N ARG A 968 3.78 -25.07 12.91
CA ARG A 968 2.87 -26.09 12.36
C ARG A 968 2.88 -26.10 10.83
N LYS A 969 2.87 -24.93 10.17
CA LYS A 969 2.97 -24.83 8.70
C LYS A 969 4.28 -25.44 8.18
N LEU A 970 5.41 -25.09 8.79
CA LEU A 970 6.73 -25.61 8.40
C LEU A 970 6.88 -27.12 8.64
N ASP A 971 6.28 -27.66 9.72
CA ASP A 971 6.26 -29.10 10.00
C ASP A 971 5.40 -29.87 9.01
N LYS A 972 4.22 -29.33 8.63
CA LYS A 972 3.37 -29.89 7.56
C LYS A 972 4.12 -30.03 6.24
N ALA A 973 4.92 -29.01 5.87
CA ALA A 973 5.78 -29.05 4.68
C ALA A 973 7.09 -29.85 4.88
N ARG A 974 7.28 -30.52 6.03
CA ARG A 974 8.46 -31.34 6.36
C ARG A 974 9.79 -30.57 6.34
N MET A 975 9.74 -29.25 6.48
CA MET A 975 10.92 -28.38 6.51
C MET A 975 11.57 -28.34 7.90
N ILE A 976 10.76 -28.46 8.95
CA ILE A 976 11.21 -28.63 10.33
C ILE A 976 10.52 -29.85 10.94
N ARG A 977 10.99 -30.29 12.10
CA ARG A 977 10.25 -31.12 13.04
C ARG A 977 9.87 -30.25 14.22
N PHE A 978 8.57 -30.11 14.47
CA PHE A 978 8.06 -29.32 15.57
C PHE A 978 7.39 -30.21 16.61
N GLU A 979 7.92 -30.24 17.83
CA GLU A 979 7.26 -30.90 18.96
C GLU A 979 6.49 -29.84 19.76
N GLU A 980 5.17 -29.78 19.56
CA GLU A 980 4.33 -28.74 20.17
C GLU A 980 4.31 -28.78 21.70
N ARG A 981 4.43 -29.97 22.31
CA ARG A 981 4.42 -30.14 23.77
C ARG A 981 5.66 -29.53 24.45
N THR A 982 6.81 -29.60 23.80
CA THR A 982 8.09 -29.09 24.33
C THR A 982 8.45 -27.74 23.73
N GLY A 983 7.78 -27.33 22.65
CA GLY A 983 8.12 -26.12 21.89
C GLY A 983 9.45 -26.23 21.15
N PHE A 984 9.98 -27.44 20.93
CA PHE A 984 11.30 -27.63 20.31
C PHE A 984 11.21 -27.72 18.78
N PHE A 985 12.16 -27.05 18.12
CA PHE A 985 12.36 -27.07 16.68
C PHE A 985 13.61 -27.84 16.31
N SER A 986 13.48 -28.78 15.37
CA SER A 986 14.63 -29.46 14.76
C SER A 986 14.62 -29.24 13.25
N SER A 987 15.72 -28.73 12.71
CA SER A 987 15.85 -28.47 11.27
C SER A 987 15.95 -29.78 10.49
N THR A 988 15.12 -29.95 9.45
CA THR A 988 15.30 -31.06 8.51
C THR A 988 16.27 -30.70 7.39
N ASP A 989 16.77 -31.71 6.70
CA ASP A 989 17.60 -31.53 5.51
C ASP A 989 16.90 -30.73 4.40
N LEU A 990 15.58 -30.86 4.30
CA LEU A 990 14.76 -30.08 3.36
C LEU A 990 14.74 -28.61 3.77
N GLY A 991 14.50 -28.29 5.05
CA GLY A 991 14.53 -26.93 5.56
C GLY A 991 15.89 -26.25 5.40
N ARG A 992 16.99 -26.98 5.68
CA ARG A 992 18.36 -26.49 5.44
C ARG A 992 18.61 -26.17 3.97
N THR A 993 18.18 -27.07 3.09
CA THR A 993 18.35 -26.87 1.64
C THR A 993 17.53 -25.67 1.16
N ALA A 994 16.28 -25.54 1.60
CA ALA A 994 15.43 -24.38 1.27
C ALA A 994 16.06 -23.06 1.74
N SER A 995 16.62 -23.02 2.96
CA SER A 995 17.34 -21.85 3.48
C SER A 995 18.59 -21.51 2.66
N HIS A 996 19.45 -22.49 2.39
CA HIS A 996 20.71 -22.28 1.66
C HIS A 996 20.53 -21.81 0.21
N TYR A 997 19.45 -22.24 -0.45
CA TYR A 997 19.12 -21.85 -1.82
C TYR A 997 18.01 -20.81 -1.91
N TYR A 998 17.55 -20.27 -0.78
CA TYR A 998 16.56 -19.19 -0.74
C TYR A 998 15.28 -19.51 -1.52
N ILE A 999 14.77 -20.73 -1.31
CA ILE A 999 13.54 -21.25 -1.92
C ILE A 999 12.38 -21.00 -0.97
N LYS A 1000 11.27 -20.50 -1.50
CA LYS A 1000 10.06 -20.19 -0.73
C LYS A 1000 9.37 -21.45 -0.20
N TYR A 1001 8.69 -21.30 0.94
CA TYR A 1001 7.86 -22.34 1.55
C TYR A 1001 6.86 -22.98 0.57
N ASN A 1002 6.08 -22.20 -0.19
CA ASN A 1002 5.05 -22.80 -1.07
C ASN A 1002 5.67 -23.59 -2.23
N THR A 1003 6.86 -23.19 -2.70
CA THR A 1003 7.62 -23.96 -3.70
C THR A 1003 8.03 -25.32 -3.15
N ILE A 1004 8.46 -25.38 -1.89
CA ILE A 1004 8.79 -26.67 -1.22
C ILE A 1004 7.54 -27.54 -1.02
N GLU A 1005 6.40 -26.94 -0.66
CA GLU A 1005 5.12 -27.66 -0.57
C GLU A 1005 4.76 -28.29 -1.92
N THR A 1006 4.86 -27.51 -3.00
CA THR A 1006 4.63 -27.97 -4.39
C THR A 1006 5.61 -29.09 -4.79
N PHE A 1007 6.89 -28.97 -4.43
CA PHE A 1007 7.88 -30.00 -4.72
C PHE A 1007 7.64 -31.28 -3.92
N ASN A 1008 7.20 -31.19 -2.67
CA ASN A 1008 6.88 -32.38 -1.89
C ASN A 1008 5.75 -33.22 -2.50
N GLU A 1009 4.81 -32.58 -3.22
CA GLU A 1009 3.71 -33.25 -3.91
C GLU A 1009 4.12 -33.81 -5.28
N LEU A 1010 4.90 -33.05 -6.05
CA LEU A 1010 5.19 -33.38 -7.46
C LEU A 1010 6.50 -34.17 -7.68
N PHE A 1011 7.47 -34.10 -6.76
CA PHE A 1011 8.82 -34.60 -6.97
C PHE A 1011 9.01 -36.03 -6.41
N ASP A 1012 9.44 -36.94 -7.29
CA ASP A 1012 9.67 -38.37 -6.97
C ASP A 1012 10.90 -38.93 -7.72
N ALA A 1013 11.41 -40.08 -7.27
CA ALA A 1013 12.64 -40.72 -7.76
C ALA A 1013 12.59 -41.15 -9.25
N HIS A 1014 11.39 -41.37 -9.80
CA HIS A 1014 11.20 -41.91 -11.14
C HIS A 1014 11.00 -40.86 -12.25
N LYS A 1015 11.00 -39.57 -11.92
CA LYS A 1015 10.75 -38.47 -12.87
C LYS A 1015 11.85 -38.32 -13.94
N THR A 1016 11.47 -37.96 -15.15
CA THR A 1016 12.40 -37.71 -16.28
C THR A 1016 12.95 -36.27 -16.27
N GLU A 1017 13.92 -35.96 -17.13
CA GLU A 1017 14.47 -34.60 -17.24
C GLU A 1017 13.41 -33.57 -17.69
N GLY A 1018 12.54 -33.94 -18.62
CA GLY A 1018 11.40 -33.11 -19.03
C GLY A 1018 10.40 -32.86 -17.90
N ASP A 1019 10.11 -33.89 -17.10
CA ASP A 1019 9.24 -33.74 -15.91
C ASP A 1019 9.86 -32.79 -14.88
N ILE A 1020 11.17 -32.87 -14.67
CA ILE A 1020 11.88 -31.98 -13.74
C ILE A 1020 11.78 -30.54 -14.21
N LEU A 1021 12.01 -30.26 -15.50
CA LEU A 1021 11.84 -28.92 -16.06
C LEU A 1021 10.40 -28.42 -15.88
N ALA A 1022 9.41 -29.28 -16.12
CA ALA A 1022 8.00 -28.95 -15.90
C ALA A 1022 7.67 -28.65 -14.42
N ILE A 1023 8.27 -29.38 -13.48
CA ILE A 1023 8.12 -29.13 -12.03
C ILE A 1023 8.77 -27.79 -11.66
N VAL A 1024 9.97 -27.52 -12.16
CA VAL A 1024 10.67 -26.25 -11.91
C VAL A 1024 9.85 -25.08 -12.45
N SER A 1025 9.27 -25.19 -13.64
CA SER A 1025 8.43 -24.13 -14.22
C SER A 1025 7.16 -23.81 -13.43
N LYS A 1026 6.75 -24.66 -12.47
CA LYS A 1026 5.61 -24.41 -11.57
C LYS A 1026 6.00 -23.76 -10.24
N ALA A 1027 7.28 -23.45 -10.03
CA ALA A 1027 7.75 -22.83 -8.79
C ALA A 1027 7.19 -21.41 -8.60
N GLU A 1028 6.92 -21.02 -7.36
CA GLU A 1028 6.33 -19.70 -7.01
C GLU A 1028 7.28 -18.54 -7.35
N GLU A 1029 8.59 -18.80 -7.43
CA GLU A 1029 9.60 -17.81 -7.87
C GLU A 1029 9.31 -17.23 -9.26
N PHE A 1030 8.53 -17.92 -10.08
CA PHE A 1030 8.19 -17.51 -11.43
C PHE A 1030 6.82 -16.83 -11.57
N GLU A 1031 6.09 -16.62 -10.47
CA GLU A 1031 4.75 -16.00 -10.47
C GLU A 1031 4.73 -14.61 -11.14
N GLN A 1032 5.86 -13.88 -11.10
CA GLN A 1032 5.99 -12.57 -11.72
C GLN A 1032 5.99 -12.60 -13.26
N ILE A 1033 6.24 -13.76 -13.86
CA ILE A 1033 6.28 -13.93 -15.33
C ILE A 1033 4.85 -14.17 -15.83
N LYS A 1034 4.44 -13.34 -16.79
CA LYS A 1034 3.17 -13.49 -17.51
C LYS A 1034 3.43 -13.65 -18.99
N VAL A 1035 2.56 -14.38 -19.67
CA VAL A 1035 2.53 -14.45 -21.13
C VAL A 1035 1.94 -13.15 -21.68
N ARG A 1036 2.59 -12.57 -22.69
CA ARG A 1036 2.14 -11.35 -23.40
C ARG A 1036 1.71 -11.73 -24.80
N GLU A 1037 0.67 -11.08 -25.34
CA GLU A 1037 0.14 -11.40 -26.68
C GLU A 1037 1.18 -11.16 -27.78
N GLU A 1038 1.99 -10.10 -27.69
CA GLU A 1038 3.06 -9.80 -28.65
C GLU A 1038 4.18 -10.85 -28.71
N GLU A 1039 4.28 -11.74 -27.72
CA GLU A 1039 5.35 -12.74 -27.59
C GLU A 1039 4.91 -14.11 -28.08
N ILE A 1040 3.61 -14.35 -28.31
CA ILE A 1040 3.08 -15.70 -28.57
C ILE A 1040 3.64 -16.27 -29.87
N GLU A 1041 3.71 -15.47 -30.93
CA GLU A 1041 4.26 -15.89 -32.23
C GLU A 1041 5.74 -16.27 -32.11
N GLU A 1042 6.53 -15.45 -31.40
CA GLU A 1042 7.95 -15.73 -31.15
C GLU A 1042 8.08 -16.98 -30.26
N LEU A 1043 7.29 -17.13 -29.21
CA LEU A 1043 7.31 -18.31 -28.34
C LEU A 1043 6.96 -19.60 -29.09
N ASP A 1044 6.07 -19.55 -30.08
CA ASP A 1044 5.73 -20.70 -30.91
C ASP A 1044 6.89 -21.09 -31.83
N THR A 1045 7.59 -20.11 -32.43
CA THR A 1045 8.82 -20.36 -33.19
C THR A 1045 9.91 -20.97 -32.29
N LEU A 1046 10.10 -20.44 -31.08
CA LEU A 1046 11.09 -20.93 -30.13
C LEU A 1046 10.78 -22.36 -29.64
N LEU A 1047 9.50 -22.69 -29.48
CA LEU A 1047 9.04 -24.02 -29.09
C LEU A 1047 9.39 -25.06 -30.17
N ASN A 1048 9.25 -24.71 -31.45
CA ASN A 1048 9.51 -25.64 -32.55
C ASN A 1048 11.00 -25.75 -32.89
N ASP A 1049 11.76 -24.65 -32.79
CA ASP A 1049 13.15 -24.60 -33.27
C ASP A 1049 14.20 -24.97 -32.21
N PHE A 1050 13.95 -24.69 -30.92
CA PHE A 1050 14.97 -24.79 -29.87
C PHE A 1050 14.65 -25.71 -28.70
N CYS A 1051 13.38 -26.12 -28.51
CA CYS A 1051 12.99 -27.01 -27.41
C CYS A 1051 13.20 -28.48 -27.80
N GLU A 1052 14.11 -29.14 -27.08
CA GLU A 1052 14.46 -30.56 -27.29
C GLU A 1052 13.59 -31.51 -26.44
N LEU A 1053 12.99 -30.99 -25.37
CA LEU A 1053 12.14 -31.72 -24.43
C LEU A 1053 10.70 -31.20 -24.49
N PRO A 1054 9.69 -32.05 -24.23
CA PRO A 1054 8.30 -31.62 -24.25
C PRO A 1054 8.07 -30.51 -23.21
N ALA A 1055 7.48 -29.40 -23.66
CA ALA A 1055 7.08 -28.29 -22.81
C ALA A 1055 5.58 -28.38 -22.50
N PRO A 1056 5.16 -29.11 -21.43
CA PRO A 1056 3.76 -29.14 -21.04
C PRO A 1056 3.28 -27.72 -20.73
N GLY A 1057 2.09 -27.36 -21.23
CA GLY A 1057 1.50 -26.02 -21.08
C GLY A 1057 1.47 -25.17 -22.35
N GLY A 1058 2.28 -25.48 -23.36
CA GLY A 1058 2.31 -24.72 -24.62
C GLY A 1058 2.68 -23.25 -24.44
N VAL A 1059 2.39 -22.42 -25.44
CA VAL A 1059 2.78 -21.00 -25.47
C VAL A 1059 1.86 -20.08 -24.64
N GLU A 1060 0.61 -20.51 -24.39
CA GLU A 1060 -0.40 -19.68 -23.72
C GLU A 1060 -0.28 -19.69 -22.19
N ASN A 1061 0.25 -20.77 -21.60
CA ASN A 1061 0.36 -20.90 -20.16
C ASN A 1061 1.69 -20.34 -19.63
N ASN A 1062 1.65 -19.71 -18.45
CA ASN A 1062 2.86 -19.17 -17.80
C ASN A 1062 3.96 -20.22 -17.59
N TYR A 1063 3.62 -21.40 -17.07
CA TYR A 1063 4.59 -22.49 -16.85
C TYR A 1063 5.12 -23.08 -18.16
N GLY A 1064 4.34 -23.01 -19.25
CA GLY A 1064 4.78 -23.37 -20.59
C GLY A 1064 5.81 -22.38 -21.13
N LYS A 1065 5.51 -21.07 -21.06
CA LYS A 1065 6.48 -19.99 -21.39
C LYS A 1065 7.79 -20.14 -20.63
N ILE A 1066 7.75 -20.41 -19.32
CA ILE A 1066 8.95 -20.59 -18.50
C ILE A 1066 9.78 -21.80 -18.98
N ASN A 1067 9.11 -22.91 -19.31
CA ASN A 1067 9.78 -24.10 -19.81
C ASN A 1067 10.46 -23.84 -21.18
N ILE A 1068 9.73 -23.21 -22.10
CA ILE A 1068 10.25 -22.80 -23.42
C ILE A 1068 11.49 -21.93 -23.24
N LEU A 1069 11.38 -20.85 -22.46
CA LEU A 1069 12.50 -19.92 -22.25
C LEU A 1069 13.72 -20.57 -21.60
N LEU A 1070 13.52 -21.53 -20.70
CA LEU A 1070 14.62 -22.27 -20.08
C LEU A 1070 15.31 -23.20 -21.08
N GLN A 1071 14.55 -23.90 -21.93
CA GLN A 1071 15.12 -24.76 -22.98
C GLN A 1071 15.82 -23.94 -24.06
N THR A 1072 15.20 -22.86 -24.55
CA THR A 1072 15.82 -21.92 -25.49
C THR A 1072 17.13 -21.36 -24.95
N TYR A 1073 17.19 -21.03 -23.66
CA TYR A 1073 18.40 -20.57 -22.99
C TYR A 1073 19.53 -21.62 -23.01
N ILE A 1074 19.19 -22.89 -22.78
CA ILE A 1074 20.14 -24.01 -22.82
C ILE A 1074 20.63 -24.25 -24.26
N SER A 1075 19.72 -24.20 -25.23
CA SER A 1075 20.00 -24.40 -26.66
C SER A 1075 20.74 -23.22 -27.31
N ARG A 1076 20.90 -22.09 -26.61
CA ARG A 1076 21.48 -20.84 -27.12
C ARG A 1076 20.68 -20.27 -28.30
N GLY A 1077 19.36 -20.36 -28.24
CA GLY A 1077 18.47 -19.77 -29.24
C GLY A 1077 18.59 -18.25 -29.27
N GLU A 1078 18.49 -17.69 -30.48
CA GLU A 1078 18.40 -16.25 -30.67
C GLU A 1078 16.96 -15.81 -30.41
N MET A 1079 16.79 -14.80 -29.56
CA MET A 1079 15.51 -14.17 -29.25
C MET A 1079 15.56 -12.74 -29.79
N ASP A 1080 14.51 -12.32 -30.48
CA ASP A 1080 14.39 -11.00 -31.06
C ASP A 1080 13.82 -10.01 -30.05
N SER A 1081 12.86 -10.46 -29.22
CA SER A 1081 12.24 -9.59 -28.24
C SER A 1081 13.11 -9.42 -26.98
N PHE A 1082 13.41 -8.16 -26.67
CA PHE A 1082 14.16 -7.79 -25.45
C PHE A 1082 13.43 -8.20 -24.16
N SER A 1083 12.10 -8.30 -24.18
CA SER A 1083 11.34 -8.76 -23.03
C SER A 1083 11.60 -10.24 -22.75
N LEU A 1084 11.59 -11.08 -23.78
CA LEU A 1084 11.91 -12.51 -23.66
C LEU A 1084 13.38 -12.74 -23.28
N ILE A 1085 14.32 -11.95 -23.79
CA ILE A 1085 15.73 -12.01 -23.35
C ILE A 1085 15.85 -11.76 -21.84
N SER A 1086 15.13 -10.75 -21.33
CA SER A 1086 15.13 -10.43 -19.89
C SER A 1086 14.44 -11.52 -19.07
N ASP A 1087 13.29 -12.02 -19.53
CA ASP A 1087 12.53 -13.07 -18.83
C ASP A 1087 13.34 -14.38 -18.82
N SER A 1088 13.97 -14.76 -19.93
CA SER A 1088 14.85 -15.93 -20.06
C SER A 1088 16.05 -15.85 -19.10
N ALA A 1089 16.70 -14.69 -18.99
CA ALA A 1089 17.79 -14.49 -18.03
C ALA A 1089 17.32 -14.66 -16.58
N TYR A 1090 16.15 -14.12 -16.22
CA TYR A 1090 15.55 -14.30 -14.89
C TYR A 1090 15.18 -15.77 -14.61
N VAL A 1091 14.58 -16.45 -15.61
CA VAL A 1091 14.23 -17.87 -15.51
C VAL A 1091 15.49 -18.70 -15.28
N ALA A 1092 16.53 -18.51 -16.10
CA ALA A 1092 17.77 -19.26 -15.99
C ALA A 1092 18.46 -19.08 -14.63
N GLN A 1093 18.51 -17.85 -14.10
CA GLN A 1093 19.13 -17.56 -12.80
C GLN A 1093 18.42 -18.30 -11.65
N ASN A 1094 17.08 -18.25 -11.62
CA ASN A 1094 16.31 -18.93 -10.57
C ASN A 1094 16.27 -20.45 -10.77
N ALA A 1095 16.15 -20.93 -12.01
CA ALA A 1095 16.13 -22.36 -12.34
C ALA A 1095 17.46 -23.03 -11.94
N ALA A 1096 18.61 -22.40 -12.19
CA ALA A 1096 19.91 -22.94 -11.78
C ALA A 1096 19.96 -23.19 -10.26
N ARG A 1097 19.42 -22.25 -9.47
CA ARG A 1097 19.36 -22.34 -8.00
C ARG A 1097 18.38 -23.43 -7.54
N ILE A 1098 17.18 -23.49 -8.13
CA ILE A 1098 16.13 -24.45 -7.79
C ILE A 1098 16.57 -25.88 -8.13
N VAL A 1099 17.13 -26.11 -9.33
CA VAL A 1099 17.63 -27.43 -9.75
C VAL A 1099 18.77 -27.88 -8.85
N ARG A 1100 19.64 -26.95 -8.41
CA ARG A 1100 20.71 -27.27 -7.47
C ARG A 1100 20.19 -27.68 -6.09
N ALA A 1101 19.10 -27.07 -5.62
CA ALA A 1101 18.43 -27.48 -4.40
C ALA A 1101 17.78 -28.85 -4.52
N LEU A 1102 17.07 -29.13 -5.63
CA LEU A 1102 16.51 -30.44 -5.91
C LEU A 1102 17.60 -31.52 -5.96
N PHE A 1103 18.76 -31.20 -6.56
CA PHE A 1103 19.93 -32.08 -6.56
C PHE A 1103 20.37 -32.42 -5.13
N GLU A 1104 20.48 -31.43 -4.24
CA GLU A 1104 20.90 -31.65 -2.86
C GLU A 1104 19.86 -32.46 -2.07
N ILE A 1105 18.56 -32.23 -2.32
CA ILE A 1105 17.46 -33.03 -1.75
C ILE A 1105 17.57 -34.49 -2.21
N ALA A 1106 17.74 -34.74 -3.51
CA ALA A 1106 17.87 -36.09 -4.08
C ALA A 1106 19.11 -36.82 -3.55
N LEU A 1107 20.22 -36.10 -3.38
CA LEU A 1107 21.46 -36.62 -2.82
C LEU A 1107 21.26 -37.07 -1.37
N ARG A 1108 20.63 -36.23 -0.53
CA ARG A 1108 20.35 -36.57 0.87
C ARG A 1108 19.32 -37.70 1.03
N LYS A 1109 18.33 -37.76 0.13
CA LYS A 1109 17.37 -38.88 0.03
C LYS A 1109 17.98 -40.17 -0.54
N ARG A 1110 19.24 -40.14 -1.00
CA ARG A 1110 19.97 -41.27 -1.58
C ARG A 1110 19.31 -41.82 -2.85
N TRP A 1111 18.88 -40.95 -3.76
CA TRP A 1111 18.33 -41.34 -5.06
C TRP A 1111 19.41 -41.23 -6.15
N PRO A 1112 20.22 -42.27 -6.43
CA PRO A 1112 21.41 -42.15 -7.27
C PRO A 1112 21.09 -41.74 -8.72
N ALA A 1113 20.08 -42.38 -9.34
CA ALA A 1113 19.67 -42.07 -10.71
C ALA A 1113 19.18 -40.63 -10.84
N MET A 1114 18.34 -40.17 -9.90
CA MET A 1114 17.82 -38.81 -9.87
C MET A 1114 18.92 -37.78 -9.59
N THR A 1115 19.82 -38.10 -8.66
CA THR A 1115 20.99 -37.27 -8.33
C THR A 1115 21.88 -37.04 -9.56
N TYR A 1116 22.13 -38.10 -10.34
CA TYR A 1116 22.86 -38.01 -11.59
C TYR A 1116 22.16 -37.10 -12.61
N ARG A 1117 20.85 -37.29 -12.83
CA ARG A 1117 20.04 -36.44 -13.73
C ARG A 1117 20.05 -34.97 -13.32
N LEU A 1118 19.78 -34.67 -12.05
CA LEU A 1118 19.75 -33.29 -11.54
C LEU A 1118 21.13 -32.62 -11.54
N LEU A 1119 22.20 -33.38 -11.33
CA LEU A 1119 23.56 -32.87 -11.46
C LEU A 1119 23.87 -32.51 -12.91
N ASN A 1120 23.49 -33.37 -13.85
CA ASN A 1120 23.63 -33.09 -15.27
C ASN A 1120 22.81 -31.87 -15.66
N LEU A 1121 21.54 -31.80 -15.25
CA LEU A 1121 20.68 -30.65 -15.53
C LEU A 1121 21.25 -29.34 -14.94
N SER A 1122 21.83 -29.40 -13.73
CA SER A 1122 22.53 -28.26 -13.13
C SER A 1122 23.70 -27.77 -14.01
N LYS A 1123 24.49 -28.71 -14.55
CA LYS A 1123 25.60 -28.40 -15.46
C LYS A 1123 25.10 -27.87 -16.81
N VAL A 1124 24.02 -28.44 -17.32
CA VAL A 1124 23.39 -28.06 -18.59
C VAL A 1124 22.92 -26.60 -18.55
N ILE A 1125 22.25 -26.20 -17.46
CA ILE A 1125 21.79 -24.82 -17.25
C ILE A 1125 22.98 -23.87 -17.06
N ASP A 1126 23.98 -24.24 -16.25
CA ASP A 1126 25.16 -23.40 -15.98
C ASP A 1126 26.03 -23.19 -17.23
N LYS A 1127 26.26 -24.26 -18.02
CA LYS A 1127 27.10 -24.21 -19.23
C LYS A 1127 26.35 -23.84 -20.51
N ARG A 1128 25.01 -23.71 -20.45
CA ARG A 1128 24.14 -23.49 -21.62
C ARG A 1128 24.45 -24.50 -22.73
N LEU A 1129 24.40 -25.78 -22.36
CA LEU A 1129 24.76 -26.88 -23.25
C LEU A 1129 24.05 -28.16 -22.82
N TRP A 1130 23.33 -28.80 -23.73
CA TRP A 1130 22.74 -30.12 -23.49
C TRP A 1130 23.79 -31.22 -23.31
N GLY A 1131 23.43 -32.27 -22.56
CA GLY A 1131 24.34 -33.36 -22.20
C GLY A 1131 24.79 -34.24 -23.37
N TRP A 1132 24.07 -34.23 -24.48
CA TRP A 1132 24.40 -34.98 -25.71
C TRP A 1132 25.27 -34.19 -26.70
N VAL A 1133 25.47 -32.89 -26.46
CA VAL A 1133 26.32 -32.04 -27.32
C VAL A 1133 27.79 -32.19 -26.91
N SER A 1134 28.72 -31.99 -27.84
CA SER A 1134 30.16 -32.16 -27.58
C SER A 1134 30.63 -31.28 -26.41
N PRO A 1135 31.29 -31.85 -25.38
CA PRO A 1135 31.79 -31.07 -24.26
C PRO A 1135 32.86 -30.04 -24.65
N LEU A 1136 33.43 -30.16 -25.86
CA LEU A 1136 34.38 -29.18 -26.40
C LEU A 1136 33.78 -27.78 -26.58
N ARG A 1137 32.45 -27.67 -26.69
CA ARG A 1137 31.74 -26.39 -26.71
C ARG A 1137 31.86 -25.56 -25.43
N GLN A 1138 32.42 -26.13 -24.36
CA GLN A 1138 32.74 -25.40 -23.13
C GLN A 1138 33.97 -24.49 -23.27
N PHE A 1139 34.85 -24.75 -24.25
CA PHE A 1139 36.06 -23.96 -24.46
C PHE A 1139 35.80 -22.86 -25.48
N SER A 1140 35.91 -21.60 -25.05
CA SER A 1140 35.75 -20.42 -25.92
C SER A 1140 36.87 -20.25 -26.95
N VAL A 1141 37.94 -21.04 -26.87
CA VAL A 1141 39.10 -20.98 -27.76
C VAL A 1141 38.81 -21.63 -29.12
N LEU A 1142 37.84 -22.55 -29.20
CA LEU A 1142 37.54 -23.29 -30.42
C LEU A 1142 36.52 -22.53 -31.30
N PRO A 1143 36.80 -22.30 -32.59
CA PRO A 1143 35.84 -21.68 -33.50
C PRO A 1143 34.58 -22.54 -33.67
N PRO A 1144 33.38 -21.93 -33.85
CA PRO A 1144 32.14 -22.67 -34.08
C PRO A 1144 32.21 -23.63 -35.27
N SER A 1145 32.94 -23.25 -36.32
CA SER A 1145 33.13 -24.08 -37.52
C SER A 1145 33.88 -25.38 -37.26
N VAL A 1146 34.83 -25.39 -36.32
CA VAL A 1146 35.57 -26.60 -35.94
C VAL A 1146 34.69 -27.48 -35.07
N LEU A 1147 33.92 -26.88 -34.15
CA LEU A 1147 32.99 -27.60 -33.28
C LEU A 1147 31.89 -28.31 -34.10
N SER A 1148 31.29 -27.63 -35.07
CA SER A 1148 30.30 -28.26 -35.96
C SER A 1148 30.89 -29.43 -36.74
N LYS A 1149 32.11 -29.31 -37.28
CA LYS A 1149 32.79 -30.41 -37.99
C LYS A 1149 33.11 -31.60 -37.08
N LEU A 1150 33.46 -31.35 -35.82
CA LEU A 1150 33.72 -32.41 -34.85
C LEU A 1150 32.42 -33.13 -34.44
N GLU A 1151 31.32 -32.41 -34.34
CA GLU A 1151 29.99 -32.94 -34.03
C GLU A 1151 29.38 -33.72 -35.20
N GLU A 1152 29.52 -33.23 -36.43
CA GLU A 1152 29.13 -33.97 -37.65
C GLU A 1152 29.81 -35.35 -37.73
N LYS A 1153 31.06 -35.44 -37.28
CA LYS A 1153 31.84 -36.69 -37.25
C LYS A 1153 31.53 -37.59 -36.05
N ASN A 1154 30.69 -37.16 -35.09
CA ASN A 1154 30.37 -37.91 -33.86
C ASN A 1154 31.60 -38.47 -33.12
N LEU A 1155 32.70 -37.70 -33.10
CA LEU A 1155 33.93 -38.09 -32.41
C LEU A 1155 33.78 -37.89 -30.90
N THR A 1156 33.88 -38.97 -30.12
CA THR A 1156 33.88 -38.89 -28.66
C THR A 1156 35.24 -38.43 -28.13
N ILE A 1157 35.24 -37.74 -26.98
CA ILE A 1157 36.47 -37.24 -26.35
C ILE A 1157 37.44 -38.38 -26.04
N ASP A 1158 36.92 -39.54 -25.62
CA ASP A 1158 37.76 -40.72 -25.35
C ASP A 1158 38.50 -41.20 -26.59
N LYS A 1159 37.83 -41.17 -27.77
CA LYS A 1159 38.48 -41.51 -29.04
C LYS A 1159 39.51 -40.46 -29.44
N MET A 1160 39.19 -39.17 -29.27
CA MET A 1160 40.14 -38.09 -29.56
C MET A 1160 41.38 -38.14 -28.68
N LYS A 1161 41.25 -38.62 -27.43
CA LYS A 1161 42.38 -38.79 -26.51
C LYS A 1161 43.40 -39.80 -27.02
N ASP A 1162 42.95 -40.83 -27.73
CA ASP A 1162 43.79 -41.88 -28.28
C ASP A 1162 44.38 -41.53 -29.66
N MET A 1163 43.87 -40.47 -30.30
CA MET A 1163 44.30 -40.01 -31.62
C MET A 1163 45.52 -39.09 -31.54
N ARG A 1164 46.37 -39.16 -32.57
CA ARG A 1164 47.50 -38.25 -32.73
C ARG A 1164 47.02 -36.90 -33.27
N LYS A 1165 47.83 -35.86 -33.07
CA LYS A 1165 47.53 -34.49 -33.57
C LYS A 1165 47.16 -34.46 -35.07
N ASP A 1166 47.82 -35.31 -35.88
CA ASP A 1166 47.64 -35.38 -37.33
C ASP A 1166 46.38 -36.16 -37.73
N GLU A 1167 45.82 -36.95 -36.80
CA GLU A 1167 44.57 -37.69 -36.99
C GLU A 1167 43.36 -36.86 -36.51
N ILE A 1168 43.58 -35.97 -35.54
CA ILE A 1168 42.57 -35.04 -35.01
C ILE A 1168 42.34 -33.87 -35.97
N GLY A 1169 43.43 -33.31 -36.53
CA GLY A 1169 43.38 -32.25 -37.54
C GLY A 1169 42.87 -32.76 -38.88
#